data_AF-A0A4R8Q7E2-F1
#
_entry.id   AF-A0A4R8Q7E2-F1
#
_cell.length_a   1.000
_cell.length_b   1.000
_cell.length_c   1.000
_cell.angle_alpha   90.00
_cell.angle_beta   90.00
_cell.angle_gamma   90.00
#
_symmetry.space_group_name_H-M   'P 1'
#
loop_
_entity.id
_entity.type
_entity.pdbx_description
1 polymer ?
#
loop_
_entity_poly.entity_id
_entity_poly.type
_entity_poly.pdbx_seq_one_letter_code
_entity_poly.pdbx_strand_id
1 'polypeptide(L)'
;MGIPAAFRWLSNKYPKIISPVIEGQPVTMEDGTSIPVDTTGPNPNGEELDNLYLDMNGIVHPCSHPEDRPPPRDEEEMMLEVFKYTDRVVNMVRPRKLLMIAVDGVAPRAKMNQQRSRRFRSAQEAQQKEEDKQELLKLIKQQNGGVLPDDTLESVTKKAFDSNSITPGTPFMDILAASLRYWCAYKLSTDPAWARLKIIISDATVPGEGEHKIMSFVRSQRISPEYDPNTRHVIYGLDADLIMLGLATHEPHFRVLREDVFLQDSKARTCKLCGQKGHEARTCRGDFKGNPGEPVEHDKAPTLKPFIWLHVSILREYLAIELNISGLPFRFDLERAIDDWVFMCCFVGNDFLPHLPALEIRENGIDTLTGIWKDNLPLMGGYVTKDGHVDLGRAQLILNGLAKQEDNIFKRRKETEDRREANAKRRKLQEERNPWNARPKQLDDAASGLPLFPAAGGLNGVNHDVVVGRSSNMNANMANKTAANALRDQIKSVQPRTDSNGQGKPNPMAQPEDKPGEHGEEKSVLGKRKADNDPEPAVVHVGVAPPNASMAVEEASVDHVRMWEDGYADRYYEQKFHVDRKDTAFRHKVARAYVEGLSWVLLYYFQGCPSWEWYYPYHYAPFAADFVDLDKMEIQFEKGRISKPFEQLMSVLPAASRHALPEVFHDLMLNEESDIIDFYPSDFEIDLNGKKMAWQGVALLPFIEMPRLLAAVEQKYSLLSSADMARNGL
;
A
#
# COMPACT_ATOMS: atom_id res chain seq x y z
N MET A 1 6.35 2.85 -1.50
CA MET A 1 5.66 3.69 -0.47
C MET A 1 4.15 3.50 -0.62
N GLY A 2 3.32 3.87 0.36
CA GLY A 2 1.86 3.85 0.16
C GLY A 2 1.39 5.09 -0.61
N ILE A 3 0.73 4.91 -1.77
CA ILE A 3 0.29 6.02 -2.65
C ILE A 3 -0.47 7.12 -1.88
N PRO A 4 -1.49 6.82 -1.04
CA PRO A 4 -2.23 7.85 -0.30
C PRO A 4 -1.46 8.44 0.88
N ALA A 5 -0.28 7.92 1.22
CA ALA A 5 0.58 8.47 2.27
C ALA A 5 1.58 9.47 1.70
N ALA A 6 2.26 9.13 0.59
CA ALA A 6 3.17 10.05 -0.09
C ALA A 6 2.41 11.27 -0.60
N PHE A 7 1.27 11.03 -1.26
CA PHE A 7 0.42 12.09 -1.78
C PHE A 7 -0.15 13.01 -0.69
N ARG A 8 -0.60 12.45 0.45
CA ARG A 8 -1.14 13.24 1.57
C ARG A 8 -0.05 14.03 2.33
N TRP A 9 1.22 13.59 2.31
CA TRP A 9 2.33 14.41 2.83
C TRP A 9 2.64 15.58 1.89
N LEU A 10 2.75 15.31 0.58
CA LEU A 10 2.95 16.34 -0.45
C LEU A 10 1.84 17.41 -0.42
N SER A 11 0.56 17.01 -0.34
CA SER A 11 -0.58 17.93 -0.28
C SER A 11 -0.56 18.82 0.96
N ASN A 12 -0.11 18.29 2.09
CA ASN A 12 -0.10 19.01 3.36
C ASN A 12 1.09 19.98 3.45
N LYS A 13 2.24 19.60 2.88
CA LYS A 13 3.47 20.41 2.92
C LYS A 13 3.51 21.48 1.82
N TYR A 14 3.04 21.14 0.62
CA TYR A 14 3.12 21.98 -0.58
C TYR A 14 1.71 22.26 -1.16
N PRO A 15 0.76 22.83 -0.40
CA PRO A 15 -0.66 22.81 -0.78
C PRO A 15 -0.99 23.49 -2.12
N LYS A 16 -0.18 24.43 -2.61
CA LYS A 16 -0.39 25.07 -3.92
C LYS A 16 -0.05 24.18 -5.12
N ILE A 17 0.57 23.01 -4.94
CA ILE A 17 0.79 22.09 -6.07
C ILE A 17 -0.52 21.48 -6.58
N ILE A 18 -1.63 21.60 -5.84
CA ILE A 18 -2.93 21.00 -6.17
C ILE A 18 -3.90 22.08 -6.64
N SER A 19 -4.57 21.84 -7.76
CA SER A 19 -5.76 22.57 -8.16
C SER A 19 -6.85 21.62 -8.70
N PRO A 20 -8.14 21.95 -8.57
CA PRO A 20 -9.21 21.16 -9.19
C PRO A 20 -9.15 21.24 -10.72
N VAL A 21 -9.55 20.16 -11.39
CA VAL A 21 -9.75 20.17 -12.84
C VAL A 21 -11.13 20.76 -13.16
N ILE A 22 -11.17 21.66 -14.13
CA ILE A 22 -12.41 22.21 -14.68
C ILE A 22 -12.82 21.35 -15.87
N GLU A 23 -13.96 20.67 -15.73
CA GLU A 23 -14.54 19.80 -16.75
C GLU A 23 -15.68 20.53 -17.48
N GLY A 24 -15.68 20.49 -18.82
CA GLY A 24 -16.88 20.83 -19.57
C GLY A 24 -17.92 19.72 -19.41
N GLN A 25 -19.18 20.07 -19.14
CA GLN A 25 -20.28 19.11 -19.05
C GLN A 25 -21.22 19.25 -20.26
N PRO A 26 -21.76 18.13 -20.81
CA PRO A 26 -22.79 18.20 -21.86
C PRO A 26 -24.01 18.97 -21.38
N VAL A 27 -24.56 19.83 -22.24
CA VAL A 27 -25.73 20.66 -21.90
C VAL A 27 -26.98 19.97 -22.44
N THR A 28 -27.80 19.40 -21.55
CA THR A 28 -29.11 18.88 -21.91
C THR A 28 -30.11 20.03 -22.06
N MET A 29 -30.66 20.20 -23.26
CA MET A 29 -31.74 21.14 -23.56
C MET A 29 -33.09 20.65 -22.98
N GLU A 30 -34.07 21.54 -22.92
CA GLU A 30 -35.42 21.25 -22.38
C GLU A 30 -36.22 20.21 -23.20
N ASP A 31 -35.82 19.94 -24.44
CA ASP A 31 -36.37 18.89 -25.30
C ASP A 31 -35.76 17.49 -25.07
N GLY A 32 -34.75 17.39 -24.20
CA GLY A 32 -33.97 16.18 -23.95
C GLY A 32 -32.75 16.00 -24.85
N THR A 33 -32.50 16.90 -25.80
CA THR A 33 -31.30 16.86 -26.66
C THR A 33 -30.06 17.26 -25.86
N SER A 34 -29.05 16.37 -25.79
CA SER A 34 -27.78 16.68 -25.13
C SER A 34 -26.76 17.24 -26.12
N ILE A 35 -26.32 18.47 -25.91
CA ILE A 35 -25.25 19.10 -26.67
C ILE A 35 -23.92 18.53 -26.17
N PRO A 36 -23.11 17.86 -27.01
CA PRO A 36 -21.78 17.39 -26.62
C PRO A 36 -20.84 18.57 -26.38
N VAL A 37 -19.83 18.36 -25.52
CA VAL A 37 -18.84 19.38 -25.19
C VAL A 37 -17.90 19.60 -26.38
N ASP A 38 -17.85 20.83 -26.91
CA ASP A 38 -16.82 21.18 -27.90
C ASP A 38 -15.43 21.17 -27.25
N THR A 39 -14.60 20.23 -27.70
CA THR A 39 -13.19 20.03 -27.32
C THR A 39 -12.20 20.68 -28.28
N THR A 40 -12.66 21.16 -29.44
CA THR A 40 -11.84 21.95 -30.39
C THR A 40 -11.58 23.36 -29.85
N GLY A 41 -12.55 23.96 -29.15
CA GLY A 41 -12.39 25.22 -28.45
C GLY A 41 -11.36 25.18 -27.30
N PRO A 42 -10.99 26.35 -26.74
CA PRO A 42 -9.94 26.48 -25.71
C PRO A 42 -10.16 25.61 -24.47
N ASN A 43 -9.09 25.28 -23.75
CA ASN A 43 -9.20 24.49 -22.53
C ASN A 43 -9.75 25.34 -21.37
N PRO A 44 -10.86 24.92 -20.70
CA PRO A 44 -11.46 25.66 -19.58
C PRO A 44 -10.55 25.77 -18.34
N ASN A 45 -9.45 25.02 -18.26
CA ASN A 45 -8.44 25.10 -17.21
C ASN A 45 -7.47 26.29 -17.40
N GLY A 46 -7.68 27.14 -18.41
CA GLY A 46 -6.95 28.41 -18.60
C GLY A 46 -5.61 28.29 -19.35
N GLU A 47 -5.13 27.08 -19.58
CA GLU A 47 -3.93 26.80 -20.39
C GLU A 47 -4.18 25.65 -21.36
N GLU A 48 -3.70 25.80 -22.59
CA GLU A 48 -3.62 24.71 -23.57
C GLU A 48 -2.52 23.72 -23.18
N LEU A 49 -2.69 22.45 -23.54
CA LEU A 49 -1.80 21.36 -23.13
C LEU A 49 -1.37 20.59 -24.39
N ASP A 50 -0.09 20.28 -24.53
CA ASP A 50 0.44 19.76 -25.79
C ASP A 50 0.34 18.24 -25.87
N ASN A 51 0.93 17.57 -24.89
CA ASN A 51 1.14 16.13 -24.87
C ASN A 51 0.42 15.52 -23.66
N LEU A 52 -0.52 14.62 -23.94
CA LEU A 52 -1.13 13.75 -22.94
C LEU A 52 -0.50 12.37 -22.99
N TYR A 53 -0.06 11.88 -21.84
CA TYR A 53 0.43 10.53 -21.63
C TYR A 53 -0.51 9.80 -20.68
N LEU A 54 -0.97 8.60 -21.06
CA LEU A 54 -1.86 7.77 -20.24
C LEU A 54 -1.13 6.50 -19.81
N ASP A 55 -0.94 6.33 -18.51
CA ASP A 55 -0.83 4.99 -17.93
C ASP A 55 -2.23 4.34 -17.98
N MET A 56 -2.35 3.28 -18.76
CA MET A 56 -3.60 2.53 -18.90
C MET A 56 -3.87 1.61 -17.71
N ASN A 57 -2.87 1.19 -16.93
CA ASN A 57 -3.13 0.34 -15.76
C ASN A 57 -3.88 1.13 -14.67
N GLY A 58 -3.57 2.43 -14.53
CA GLY A 58 -4.37 3.39 -13.77
C GLY A 58 -5.79 3.64 -14.28
N ILE A 59 -6.15 3.24 -15.51
CA ILE A 59 -7.52 3.30 -16.06
C ILE A 59 -8.24 1.96 -15.95
N VAL A 60 -7.58 0.87 -16.34
CA VAL A 60 -8.20 -0.47 -16.44
C VAL A 60 -8.59 -1.00 -15.06
N HIS A 61 -7.76 -0.83 -14.02
CA HIS A 61 -8.10 -1.29 -12.67
C HIS A 61 -9.37 -0.61 -12.08
N PRO A 62 -9.54 0.72 -12.12
CA PRO A 62 -10.81 1.37 -11.76
C PRO A 62 -12.01 0.95 -12.63
N CYS A 63 -11.79 0.57 -13.89
CA CYS A 63 -12.86 0.11 -14.78
C CYS A 63 -13.28 -1.35 -14.52
N SER A 64 -12.36 -2.23 -14.10
CA SER A 64 -12.67 -3.62 -13.77
C SER A 64 -13.35 -3.78 -12.40
N HIS A 65 -13.03 -2.90 -11.44
CA HIS A 65 -13.56 -2.97 -10.07
C HIS A 65 -13.99 -1.57 -9.54
N PRO A 66 -14.99 -0.92 -10.18
CA PRO A 66 -15.45 0.41 -9.79
C PRO A 66 -16.08 0.44 -8.39
N GLU A 67 -15.93 1.56 -7.67
CA GLU A 67 -16.42 1.72 -6.29
C GLU A 67 -17.90 2.16 -6.20
N ASP A 68 -18.33 3.08 -7.08
CA ASP A 68 -19.65 3.72 -7.02
C ASP A 68 -20.74 2.96 -7.82
N ARG A 69 -20.41 1.83 -8.47
CA ARG A 69 -21.31 1.03 -9.33
C ARG A 69 -20.90 -0.47 -9.37
N PRO A 70 -21.75 -1.39 -9.87
CA PRO A 70 -21.34 -2.78 -10.08
C PRO A 70 -20.15 -2.92 -11.06
N PRO A 71 -19.35 -4.00 -10.95
CA PRO A 71 -18.34 -4.33 -11.95
C PRO A 71 -18.99 -4.71 -13.30
N PRO A 72 -18.26 -4.54 -14.43
CA PRO A 72 -18.75 -4.94 -15.75
C PRO A 72 -19.04 -6.45 -15.81
N ARG A 73 -20.04 -6.86 -16.58
CA ARG A 73 -20.48 -8.27 -16.65
C ARG A 73 -19.54 -9.14 -17.50
N ASP A 74 -18.86 -8.52 -18.46
CA ASP A 74 -18.05 -9.16 -19.50
C ASP A 74 -16.92 -8.20 -19.96
N GLU A 75 -15.99 -8.72 -20.78
CA GLU A 75 -14.85 -7.93 -21.26
C GLU A 75 -15.24 -6.83 -22.25
N GLU A 76 -16.36 -6.98 -22.97
CA GLU A 76 -16.87 -5.95 -23.90
C GLU A 76 -17.38 -4.72 -23.15
N GLU A 77 -18.19 -4.93 -22.11
CA GLU A 77 -18.64 -3.85 -21.21
C GLU A 77 -17.44 -3.17 -20.52
N MET A 78 -16.42 -3.93 -20.13
CA MET A 78 -15.18 -3.38 -19.57
C MET A 78 -14.41 -2.53 -20.60
N MET A 79 -14.30 -2.95 -21.87
CA MET A 79 -13.69 -2.12 -22.93
C MET A 79 -14.47 -0.83 -23.16
N LEU A 80 -15.81 -0.89 -23.18
CA LEU A 80 -16.66 0.29 -23.31
C LEU A 80 -16.49 1.27 -22.14
N GLU A 81 -16.28 0.79 -20.92
CA GLU A 81 -15.98 1.64 -19.77
C GLU A 81 -14.56 2.21 -19.79
N VAL A 82 -13.55 1.44 -20.22
CA VAL A 82 -12.19 1.96 -20.48
C VAL A 82 -12.24 3.07 -21.53
N PHE A 83 -13.01 2.91 -22.62
CA PHE A 83 -13.19 3.95 -23.64
C PHE A 83 -13.86 5.21 -23.08
N LYS A 84 -14.96 5.08 -22.31
CA LYS A 84 -15.65 6.22 -21.69
C LYS A 84 -14.74 7.00 -20.73
N TYR A 85 -13.97 6.28 -19.91
CA TYR A 85 -13.03 6.89 -18.96
C TYR A 85 -11.87 7.59 -19.69
N THR A 86 -11.29 6.92 -20.69
CA THR A 86 -10.21 7.47 -21.52
C THR A 86 -10.68 8.73 -22.26
N ASP A 87 -11.89 8.71 -22.82
CA ASP A 87 -12.49 9.87 -23.48
C ASP A 87 -12.65 11.05 -22.53
N ARG A 88 -13.18 10.83 -21.32
CA ARG A 88 -13.29 11.86 -20.28
C ARG A 88 -11.92 12.47 -19.96
N VAL A 89 -10.88 11.65 -19.79
CA VAL A 89 -9.50 12.13 -19.54
C VAL A 89 -8.99 12.99 -20.70
N VAL A 90 -9.15 12.55 -21.95
CA VAL A 90 -8.73 13.34 -23.13
C VAL A 90 -9.53 14.65 -23.24
N ASN A 91 -10.83 14.64 -22.95
CA ASN A 91 -11.70 15.82 -23.06
C ASN A 91 -11.45 16.89 -21.98
N MET A 92 -10.93 16.50 -20.80
CA MET A 92 -10.42 17.42 -19.78
C MET A 92 -9.10 18.07 -20.17
N VAL A 93 -8.16 17.28 -20.71
CA VAL A 93 -6.79 17.74 -21.03
C VAL A 93 -6.74 18.52 -22.35
N ARG A 94 -7.54 18.11 -23.35
CA ARG A 94 -7.54 18.65 -24.70
C ARG A 94 -6.12 18.76 -25.30
N PRO A 95 -5.36 17.66 -25.38
CA PRO A 95 -4.02 17.68 -25.96
C PRO A 95 -4.03 18.29 -27.38
N ARG A 96 -2.98 19.03 -27.74
CA ARG A 96 -2.89 19.75 -29.03
C ARG A 96 -1.81 19.25 -29.97
N LYS A 97 -0.83 18.47 -29.49
CA LYS A 97 0.26 17.87 -30.29
C LYS A 97 0.22 16.33 -30.26
N LEU A 98 0.07 15.71 -29.10
CA LEU A 98 0.27 14.26 -28.89
C LEU A 98 -0.71 13.64 -27.89
N LEU A 99 -1.17 12.43 -28.19
CA LEU A 99 -1.71 11.47 -27.23
C LEU A 99 -0.85 10.19 -27.25
N MET A 100 -0.26 9.84 -26.11
CA MET A 100 0.46 8.57 -25.92
C MET A 100 -0.29 7.69 -24.93
N ILE A 101 -0.59 6.47 -25.34
CA ILE A 101 -1.27 5.44 -24.56
C ILE A 101 -0.26 4.35 -24.23
N ALA A 102 0.02 4.14 -22.95
CA ALA A 102 0.98 3.13 -22.49
C ALA A 102 0.28 2.10 -21.59
N VAL A 103 0.33 0.83 -21.99
CA VAL A 103 -0.06 -0.32 -21.18
C VAL A 103 1.22 -0.95 -20.62
N ASP A 104 1.22 -1.48 -19.39
CA ASP A 104 2.39 -2.22 -18.88
C ASP A 104 2.80 -3.34 -19.85
N GLY A 105 4.07 -3.36 -20.23
CA GLY A 105 4.74 -4.52 -20.82
C GLY A 105 5.44 -5.37 -19.76
N VAL A 106 6.30 -6.30 -20.19
CA VAL A 106 7.17 -7.04 -19.25
C VAL A 106 8.00 -6.05 -18.44
N ALA A 107 7.98 -6.17 -17.11
CA ALA A 107 8.68 -5.29 -16.18
C ALA A 107 10.03 -5.89 -15.73
N PRO A 108 10.96 -5.09 -15.18
CA PRO A 108 12.21 -5.61 -14.62
C PRO A 108 12.00 -6.52 -13.41
N ARG A 109 12.95 -7.44 -13.15
CA ARG A 109 12.89 -8.44 -12.08
C ARG A 109 12.63 -7.85 -10.70
N ALA A 110 13.20 -6.68 -10.40
CA ALA A 110 12.91 -5.91 -9.19
C ALA A 110 11.40 -5.62 -9.00
N LYS A 111 10.70 -5.14 -10.04
CA LYS A 111 9.24 -4.90 -10.01
C LYS A 111 8.45 -6.20 -10.00
N MET A 112 8.90 -7.25 -10.70
CA MET A 112 8.22 -8.55 -10.74
C MET A 112 8.02 -9.15 -9.33
N ASN A 113 8.99 -8.98 -8.43
CA ASN A 113 8.86 -9.40 -7.03
C ASN A 113 7.77 -8.63 -6.27
N GLN A 114 7.67 -7.31 -6.45
CA GLN A 114 6.59 -6.49 -5.88
C GLN A 114 5.23 -6.89 -6.43
N GLN A 115 5.14 -7.09 -7.75
CA GLN A 115 3.91 -7.54 -8.40
C GLN A 115 3.46 -8.89 -7.86
N ARG A 116 4.36 -9.89 -7.76
CA ARG A 116 4.07 -11.20 -7.17
C ARG A 116 3.56 -11.09 -5.74
N SER A 117 4.23 -10.29 -4.91
CA SER A 117 3.83 -10.02 -3.52
C SER A 117 2.43 -9.39 -3.41
N ARG A 118 2.03 -8.54 -4.36
CA ARG A 118 0.65 -8.04 -4.46
C ARG A 118 -0.32 -9.12 -4.90
N ARG A 119 -0.03 -9.83 -6.00
CA ARG A 119 -0.93 -10.82 -6.63
C ARG A 119 -1.26 -12.00 -5.71
N PHE A 120 -0.27 -12.55 -5.01
CA PHE A 120 -0.47 -13.61 -4.02
C PHE A 120 -1.37 -13.14 -2.86
N ARG A 121 -1.14 -11.95 -2.31
CA ARG A 121 -2.02 -11.35 -1.28
C ARG A 121 -3.43 -11.10 -1.80
N SER A 122 -3.58 -10.55 -3.01
CA SER A 122 -4.90 -10.33 -3.62
C SER A 122 -5.66 -11.64 -3.87
N ALA A 123 -4.98 -12.73 -4.24
CA ALA A 123 -5.60 -14.05 -4.38
C ALA A 123 -6.01 -14.66 -3.03
N GLN A 124 -5.15 -14.60 -2.01
CA GLN A 124 -5.46 -15.07 -0.65
C GLN A 124 -6.63 -14.28 -0.04
N GLU A 125 -6.63 -12.94 -0.20
CA GLU A 125 -7.75 -12.09 0.18
C GLU A 125 -9.03 -12.41 -0.60
N ALA A 126 -8.95 -12.76 -1.88
CA ALA A 126 -10.13 -13.11 -2.69
C ALA A 126 -10.71 -14.47 -2.29
N GLN A 127 -9.86 -15.46 -1.99
CA GLN A 127 -10.26 -16.76 -1.46
C GLN A 127 -10.97 -16.59 -0.11
N GLN A 128 -10.37 -15.88 0.85
CA GLN A 128 -10.98 -15.64 2.16
C GLN A 128 -12.34 -14.95 2.06
N LYS A 129 -12.49 -13.96 1.17
CA LYS A 129 -13.78 -13.27 0.94
C LYS A 129 -14.86 -14.19 0.33
N GLU A 130 -14.47 -15.16 -0.49
CA GLU A 130 -15.40 -16.14 -1.05
C GLU A 130 -15.75 -17.24 -0.03
N GLU A 131 -14.82 -17.64 0.84
CA GLU A 131 -15.07 -18.52 1.98
C GLU A 131 -16.04 -17.88 2.99
N ASP A 132 -15.78 -16.63 3.42
CA ASP A 132 -16.66 -15.82 4.27
C ASP A 132 -18.08 -15.73 3.68
N LYS A 133 -18.16 -15.43 2.37
CA LYS A 133 -19.43 -15.33 1.61
C LYS A 133 -20.16 -16.67 1.57
N GLN A 134 -19.46 -17.79 1.39
CA GLN A 134 -20.06 -19.12 1.40
C GLN A 134 -20.53 -19.56 2.80
N GLU A 135 -19.84 -19.15 3.88
CA GLU A 135 -20.34 -19.36 5.24
C GLU A 135 -21.60 -18.53 5.51
N LEU A 136 -21.58 -17.23 5.18
CA LEU A 136 -22.74 -16.35 5.29
C LEU A 136 -23.96 -16.89 4.52
N LEU A 137 -23.76 -17.44 3.31
CA LEU A 137 -24.83 -18.06 2.52
C LEU A 137 -25.38 -19.36 3.15
N LYS A 138 -24.54 -20.17 3.81
CA LYS A 138 -25.00 -21.34 4.58
C LYS A 138 -25.89 -20.89 5.76
N LEU A 139 -25.50 -19.82 6.45
CA LEU A 139 -26.25 -19.26 7.58
C LEU A 139 -27.59 -18.64 7.15
N ILE A 140 -27.62 -17.86 6.07
CA ILE A 140 -28.88 -17.28 5.53
C ILE A 140 -29.83 -18.39 5.07
N LYS A 141 -29.33 -19.45 4.41
CA LYS A 141 -30.16 -20.62 4.03
C LYS A 141 -30.75 -21.33 5.26
N GLN A 142 -30.03 -21.39 6.38
CA GLN A 142 -30.54 -21.98 7.63
C GLN A 142 -31.61 -21.10 8.30
N GLN A 143 -31.53 -19.77 8.19
CA GLN A 143 -32.51 -18.85 8.78
C GLN A 143 -33.79 -18.73 7.92
N ASN A 144 -33.65 -18.62 6.59
CA ASN A 144 -34.78 -18.38 5.67
C ASN A 144 -35.47 -19.68 5.18
N GLY A 145 -35.41 -20.77 5.97
CA GLY A 145 -36.07 -22.02 5.63
C GLY A 145 -35.62 -22.68 4.32
N GLY A 146 -34.41 -22.38 3.85
CA GLY A 146 -33.81 -22.91 2.63
C GLY A 146 -34.01 -22.08 1.35
N VAL A 147 -34.85 -21.03 1.37
CA VAL A 147 -35.13 -20.20 0.18
C VAL A 147 -34.21 -18.97 0.13
N LEU A 148 -33.56 -18.75 -1.01
CA LEU A 148 -32.89 -17.49 -1.37
C LEU A 148 -33.68 -16.80 -2.51
N PRO A 149 -33.71 -15.47 -2.59
CA PRO A 149 -34.20 -14.76 -3.78
C PRO A 149 -33.29 -15.01 -4.98
N ASP A 150 -33.85 -15.16 -6.19
CA ASP A 150 -33.06 -15.44 -7.41
C ASP A 150 -32.07 -14.32 -7.75
N ASP A 151 -32.43 -13.05 -7.54
CA ASP A 151 -31.51 -11.90 -7.71
C ASP A 151 -30.27 -12.01 -6.81
N THR A 152 -30.44 -12.58 -5.60
CA THR A 152 -29.35 -12.83 -4.65
C THR A 152 -28.52 -14.03 -5.10
N LEU A 153 -29.12 -15.01 -5.79
CA LEU A 153 -28.42 -16.15 -6.34
C LEU A 153 -27.55 -15.75 -7.53
N GLU A 154 -28.09 -15.01 -8.51
CA GLU A 154 -27.35 -14.65 -9.73
C GLU A 154 -26.19 -13.68 -9.44
N SER A 155 -26.40 -12.71 -8.54
CA SER A 155 -25.33 -11.80 -8.07
C SER A 155 -24.27 -12.50 -7.21
N VAL A 156 -24.59 -13.64 -6.57
CA VAL A 156 -23.63 -14.49 -5.85
C VAL A 156 -22.84 -15.39 -6.79
N THR A 157 -23.46 -15.93 -7.84
CA THR A 157 -22.85 -16.91 -8.75
C THR A 157 -21.92 -16.28 -9.80
N LYS A 158 -22.11 -15.00 -10.14
CA LYS A 158 -21.17 -14.25 -10.99
C LYS A 158 -19.82 -14.11 -10.29
N LYS A 159 -18.79 -14.80 -10.81
CA LYS A 159 -17.39 -14.60 -10.41
C LYS A 159 -16.97 -13.17 -10.75
N ALA A 160 -16.28 -12.50 -9.82
CA ALA A 160 -15.64 -11.24 -10.13
C ALA A 160 -14.51 -11.45 -11.16
N PHE A 161 -14.28 -10.47 -12.03
CA PHE A 161 -13.13 -10.46 -12.93
C PHE A 161 -11.82 -10.55 -12.13
N ASP A 162 -10.93 -11.48 -12.48
CA ASP A 162 -9.61 -11.58 -11.83
C ASP A 162 -8.69 -10.46 -12.34
N SER A 163 -8.38 -9.51 -11.45
CA SER A 163 -7.46 -8.41 -11.74
C SER A 163 -6.06 -8.88 -12.11
N ASN A 164 -5.67 -10.12 -11.78
CA ASN A 164 -4.40 -10.70 -12.20
C ASN A 164 -4.33 -10.96 -13.72
N SER A 165 -5.48 -10.97 -14.42
CA SER A 165 -5.55 -10.99 -15.90
C SER A 165 -5.02 -9.70 -16.54
N ILE A 166 -4.90 -8.61 -15.78
CA ILE A 166 -4.30 -7.32 -16.23
C ILE A 166 -2.77 -7.47 -16.16
N THR A 167 -2.20 -8.25 -17.09
CA THR A 167 -0.77 -8.57 -17.17
C THR A 167 -0.37 -8.86 -18.61
N PRO A 168 0.84 -8.46 -19.06
CA PRO A 168 1.41 -8.93 -20.33
C PRO A 168 1.28 -10.43 -20.53
N GLY A 169 0.94 -10.85 -21.76
CA GLY A 169 0.83 -12.26 -22.13
C GLY A 169 -0.50 -12.93 -21.81
N THR A 170 -1.48 -12.23 -21.24
CA THR A 170 -2.85 -12.76 -21.09
C THR A 170 -3.68 -12.48 -22.36
N PRO A 171 -4.70 -13.32 -22.68
CA PRO A 171 -5.63 -13.02 -23.78
C PRO A 171 -6.33 -11.67 -23.65
N PHE A 172 -6.61 -11.24 -22.40
CA PHE A 172 -7.19 -9.94 -22.09
C PHE A 172 -6.35 -8.77 -22.60
N MET A 173 -5.01 -8.83 -22.51
CA MET A 173 -4.15 -7.76 -23.00
C MET A 173 -4.13 -7.65 -24.54
N ASP A 174 -4.25 -8.77 -25.26
CA ASP A 174 -4.40 -8.76 -26.73
C ASP A 174 -5.72 -8.09 -27.13
N ILE A 175 -6.81 -8.41 -26.43
CA ILE A 175 -8.14 -7.81 -26.62
C ILE A 175 -8.11 -6.31 -26.32
N LEU A 176 -7.48 -5.89 -25.22
CA LEU A 176 -7.29 -4.48 -24.87
C LEU A 176 -6.48 -3.74 -25.95
N ALA A 177 -5.37 -4.32 -26.43
CA ALA A 177 -4.55 -3.73 -27.47
C ALA A 177 -5.30 -3.58 -28.81
N ALA A 178 -6.05 -4.60 -29.22
CA ALA A 178 -6.88 -4.54 -30.43
C ALA A 178 -8.01 -3.49 -30.29
N SER A 179 -8.70 -3.48 -29.16
CA SER A 179 -9.76 -2.54 -28.80
C SER A 179 -9.28 -1.08 -28.80
N LEU A 180 -8.13 -0.79 -28.18
CA LEU A 180 -7.54 0.55 -28.17
C LEU A 180 -7.13 1.01 -29.59
N ARG A 181 -6.52 0.13 -30.39
CA ARG A 181 -6.16 0.44 -31.80
C ARG A 181 -7.41 0.78 -32.63
N TYR A 182 -8.47 -0.01 -32.50
CA TYR A 182 -9.77 0.26 -33.17
C TYR A 182 -10.39 1.58 -32.71
N TRP A 183 -10.47 1.81 -31.39
CA TRP A 183 -11.07 3.01 -30.83
C TRP A 183 -10.32 4.30 -31.21
N CYS A 184 -8.99 4.28 -31.21
CA CYS A 184 -8.21 5.42 -31.68
C CYS A 184 -8.40 5.68 -33.18
N ALA A 185 -8.48 4.64 -34.01
CA ALA A 185 -8.77 4.79 -35.45
C ALA A 185 -10.19 5.35 -35.68
N TYR A 186 -11.18 4.87 -34.94
CA TYR A 186 -12.55 5.39 -34.94
C TYR A 186 -12.55 6.89 -34.56
N LYS A 187 -11.93 7.26 -33.44
CA LYS A 187 -11.82 8.65 -32.99
C LYS A 187 -11.14 9.56 -34.00
N LEU A 188 -10.01 9.16 -34.58
CA LEU A 188 -9.33 9.92 -35.65
C LEU A 188 -10.23 10.20 -36.87
N SER A 189 -11.19 9.32 -37.15
CA SER A 189 -12.12 9.47 -38.28
C SER A 189 -13.41 10.23 -37.95
N THR A 190 -13.81 10.32 -36.68
CA THR A 190 -15.12 10.85 -36.25
C THR A 190 -15.05 12.12 -35.41
N ASP A 191 -13.95 12.39 -34.74
CA ASP A 191 -13.82 13.45 -33.73
C ASP A 191 -12.91 14.59 -34.23
N PRO A 192 -13.47 15.80 -34.49
CA PRO A 192 -12.69 16.92 -35.01
C PRO A 192 -11.54 17.39 -34.11
N ALA A 193 -11.59 17.13 -32.80
CA ALA A 193 -10.48 17.47 -31.90
C ALA A 193 -9.31 16.48 -32.05
N TRP A 194 -9.59 15.24 -32.45
CA TRP A 194 -8.57 14.20 -32.65
C TRP A 194 -7.91 14.28 -34.02
N ALA A 195 -8.56 14.90 -35.03
CA ALA A 195 -8.10 14.96 -36.42
C ALA A 195 -6.71 15.62 -36.66
N ARG A 196 -6.08 16.22 -35.65
CA ARG A 196 -4.70 16.76 -35.70
C ARG A 196 -3.74 16.12 -34.69
N LEU A 197 -4.20 15.21 -33.85
CA LEU A 197 -3.36 14.53 -32.86
C LEU A 197 -2.48 13.48 -33.52
N LYS A 198 -1.20 13.47 -33.11
CA LYS A 198 -0.39 12.25 -33.24
C LYS A 198 -0.80 11.30 -32.12
N ILE A 199 -1.07 10.04 -32.45
CA ILE A 199 -1.39 8.99 -31.46
C ILE A 199 -0.27 7.95 -31.46
N ILE A 200 0.23 7.62 -30.27
CA ILE A 200 1.18 6.53 -30.04
C ILE A 200 0.51 5.54 -29.10
N ILE A 201 0.45 4.26 -29.49
CA ILE A 201 0.02 3.16 -28.61
C ILE A 201 1.24 2.29 -28.35
N SER A 202 1.63 2.18 -27.07
CA SER A 202 2.64 1.27 -26.56
C SER A 202 1.95 0.23 -25.68
N ASP A 203 1.41 -0.80 -26.32
CA ASP A 203 0.72 -1.90 -25.65
C ASP A 203 1.69 -2.84 -24.90
N ALA A 204 1.12 -3.92 -24.33
CA ALA A 204 1.81 -4.87 -23.46
C ALA A 204 2.89 -5.72 -24.17
N THR A 205 2.98 -5.70 -25.50
CA THR A 205 4.08 -6.35 -26.23
C THR A 205 5.40 -5.61 -26.04
N VAL A 206 5.37 -4.27 -25.92
CA VAL A 206 6.57 -3.44 -25.74
C VAL A 206 7.03 -3.48 -24.27
N PRO A 207 8.24 -3.99 -23.95
CA PRO A 207 8.70 -4.13 -22.57
C PRO A 207 8.87 -2.80 -21.83
N GLY A 208 8.64 -2.84 -20.51
CA GLY A 208 8.68 -1.71 -19.60
C GLY A 208 7.30 -1.38 -19.02
N GLU A 209 7.30 -0.86 -17.79
CA GLU A 209 6.12 -0.31 -17.12
C GLU A 209 5.60 0.93 -17.87
N GLY A 210 4.29 1.17 -17.87
CA GLY A 210 3.63 2.22 -18.65
C GLY A 210 4.23 3.60 -18.38
N GLU A 211 4.40 3.96 -17.11
CA GLU A 211 5.06 5.21 -16.70
C GLU A 211 6.51 5.30 -17.19
N HIS A 212 7.31 4.23 -17.09
CA HIS A 212 8.70 4.24 -17.53
C HIS A 212 8.84 4.26 -19.07
N LYS A 213 7.90 3.66 -19.81
CA LYS A 213 7.81 3.82 -21.27
C LYS A 213 7.48 5.27 -21.66
N ILE A 214 6.60 5.94 -20.90
CA ILE A 214 6.32 7.38 -21.06
C ILE A 214 7.57 8.22 -20.76
N MET A 215 8.26 8.02 -19.64
CA MET A 215 9.46 8.80 -19.31
C MET A 215 10.60 8.59 -20.31
N SER A 216 10.77 7.36 -20.79
CA SER A 216 11.72 7.04 -21.88
C SER A 216 11.37 7.79 -23.17
N PHE A 217 10.07 7.89 -23.51
CA PHE A 217 9.63 8.70 -24.64
C PHE A 217 9.94 10.18 -24.43
N VAL A 218 9.56 10.78 -23.29
CA VAL A 218 9.84 12.20 -22.97
C VAL A 218 11.35 12.50 -23.07
N ARG A 219 12.21 11.64 -22.52
CA ARG A 219 13.67 11.77 -22.67
C ARG A 219 14.14 11.69 -24.12
N SER A 220 13.60 10.77 -24.92
CA SER A 220 13.98 10.67 -26.34
C SER A 220 13.56 11.91 -27.15
N GLN A 221 12.44 12.56 -26.79
CA GLN A 221 12.05 13.84 -27.41
C GLN A 221 13.02 14.96 -27.01
N ARG A 222 13.36 15.10 -25.72
CA ARG A 222 14.30 16.13 -25.21
C ARG A 222 15.69 16.11 -25.86
N ILE A 223 16.12 14.96 -26.36
CA ILE A 223 17.43 14.79 -27.04
C ILE A 223 17.39 15.31 -28.49
N SER A 224 16.20 15.49 -29.08
CA SER A 224 16.06 16.00 -30.46
C SER A 224 16.41 17.49 -30.55
N PRO A 225 17.26 17.92 -31.51
CA PRO A 225 17.51 19.34 -31.77
C PRO A 225 16.29 20.15 -32.20
N GLU A 226 15.22 19.49 -32.66
CA GLU A 226 13.95 20.10 -33.06
C GLU A 226 12.91 20.15 -31.93
N TYR A 227 13.29 19.77 -30.71
CA TYR A 227 12.39 19.75 -29.55
C TYR A 227 12.00 21.16 -29.11
N ASP A 228 10.71 21.34 -28.79
CA ASP A 228 10.18 22.56 -28.18
C ASP A 228 10.31 22.46 -26.64
N PRO A 229 11.25 23.18 -26.00
CA PRO A 229 11.47 23.11 -24.55
C PRO A 229 10.37 23.81 -23.73
N ASN A 230 9.33 24.36 -24.38
CA ASN A 230 8.12 24.85 -23.74
C ASN A 230 6.91 23.93 -23.97
N THR A 231 7.14 22.69 -24.44
CA THR A 231 6.09 21.67 -24.54
C THR A 231 5.41 21.47 -23.19
N ARG A 232 4.08 21.42 -23.19
CA ARG A 232 3.27 21.21 -21.96
C ARG A 232 2.85 19.76 -21.81
N HIS A 233 3.30 19.12 -20.73
CA HIS A 233 3.14 17.69 -20.48
C HIS A 233 2.07 17.42 -19.42
N VAL A 234 1.17 16.50 -19.72
CA VAL A 234 0.27 15.88 -18.72
C VAL A 234 0.45 14.37 -18.73
N ILE A 235 0.80 13.79 -17.60
CA ILE A 235 0.65 12.34 -17.39
C ILE A 235 -0.59 12.06 -16.54
N TYR A 236 -1.46 11.17 -16.99
CA TYR A 236 -2.48 10.55 -16.17
C TYR A 236 -1.93 9.28 -15.53
N GLY A 237 -2.20 9.10 -14.24
CA GLY A 237 -1.97 7.86 -13.51
C GLY A 237 -2.26 8.03 -12.02
N LEU A 238 -2.27 6.93 -11.27
CA LEU A 238 -2.62 6.93 -9.84
C LEU A 238 -1.41 6.91 -8.91
N ASP A 239 -0.28 6.36 -9.39
CA ASP A 239 0.90 6.02 -8.59
C ASP A 239 1.65 7.25 -8.07
N ALA A 240 2.37 7.07 -6.96
CA ALA A 240 3.06 8.16 -6.27
C ALA A 240 4.40 8.52 -6.91
N ASP A 241 5.04 7.57 -7.59
CA ASP A 241 6.33 7.77 -8.23
C ASP A 241 6.23 8.67 -9.48
N LEU A 242 5.04 8.81 -10.09
CA LEU A 242 4.73 9.73 -11.20
C LEU A 242 5.18 11.19 -10.96
N ILE A 243 5.16 11.67 -9.71
CA ILE A 243 5.61 13.04 -9.39
C ILE A 243 7.15 13.13 -9.29
N MET A 244 7.80 12.04 -8.87
CA MET A 244 9.27 11.93 -8.81
C MET A 244 9.85 11.74 -10.20
N LEU A 245 9.22 10.90 -11.02
CA LEU A 245 9.49 10.76 -12.44
C LEU A 245 9.25 12.08 -13.18
N GLY A 246 8.14 12.78 -12.88
CA GLY A 246 7.85 14.11 -13.42
C GLY A 246 8.95 15.13 -13.11
N LEU A 247 9.45 15.16 -11.87
CA LEU A 247 10.63 15.98 -11.50
C LEU A 247 11.88 15.56 -12.29
N ALA A 248 12.19 14.26 -12.36
CA ALA A 248 13.35 13.69 -13.06
C ALA A 248 13.31 13.84 -14.61
N THR A 249 12.19 14.29 -15.20
CA THR A 249 12.18 14.72 -16.61
C THR A 249 12.91 16.05 -16.81
N HIS A 250 12.97 16.91 -15.78
CA HIS A 250 13.32 18.33 -15.87
C HIS A 250 12.53 19.10 -16.96
N GLU A 251 11.29 18.70 -17.23
CA GLU A 251 10.36 19.50 -18.03
C GLU A 251 9.79 20.66 -17.17
N PRO A 252 9.90 21.92 -17.61
CA PRO A 252 9.41 23.06 -16.83
C PRO A 252 7.88 23.08 -16.70
N HIS A 253 7.16 22.57 -17.71
CA HIS A 253 5.70 22.63 -17.79
C HIS A 253 5.05 21.24 -17.67
N PHE A 254 5.36 20.52 -16.60
CA PHE A 254 4.86 19.17 -16.33
C PHE A 254 3.73 19.14 -15.28
N ARG A 255 2.69 18.34 -15.52
CA ARG A 255 1.57 18.12 -14.60
C ARG A 255 1.21 16.62 -14.50
N VAL A 256 0.80 16.17 -13.32
CA VAL A 256 0.13 14.87 -13.13
C VAL A 256 -1.37 15.12 -13.01
N LEU A 257 -2.18 14.28 -13.67
CA LEU A 257 -3.64 14.28 -13.60
C LEU A 257 -4.12 13.03 -12.87
N ARG A 258 -4.99 13.17 -11.88
CA ARG A 258 -5.51 12.05 -11.05
C ARG A 258 -6.92 12.30 -10.52
N GLU A 259 -7.59 11.24 -10.07
CA GLU A 259 -8.81 11.36 -9.25
C GLU A 259 -8.53 12.04 -7.90
N ASP A 260 -9.51 12.80 -7.38
CA ASP A 260 -9.46 13.37 -6.04
C ASP A 260 -9.75 12.32 -4.95
N VAL A 261 -8.69 11.93 -4.25
CA VAL A 261 -8.73 10.98 -3.13
C VAL A 261 -9.29 11.63 -1.84
N PHE A 262 -9.27 12.97 -1.72
CA PHE A 262 -9.75 13.66 -0.52
C PHE A 262 -11.28 13.69 -0.44
N LEU A 263 -11.97 13.65 -1.58
CA LEU A 263 -13.45 13.56 -1.61
C LEU A 263 -13.97 12.20 -1.11
N GLN A 264 -13.19 11.12 -1.22
CA GLN A 264 -13.58 9.79 -0.72
C GLN A 264 -13.63 9.76 0.82
N ASP A 265 -12.70 10.43 1.51
CA ASP A 265 -12.65 10.48 2.99
C ASP A 265 -13.86 11.22 3.62
N SER A 266 -14.59 12.03 2.83
CA SER A 266 -15.73 12.82 3.28
C SER A 266 -17.11 12.19 2.95
N LYS A 267 -17.17 11.19 2.05
CA LYS A 267 -18.37 10.35 1.88
C LYS A 267 -18.49 9.37 3.05
N ALA A 268 -19.56 9.46 3.84
CA ALA A 268 -19.81 8.54 4.96
C ALA A 268 -20.00 7.10 4.46
N ARG A 269 -19.11 6.18 4.85
CA ARG A 269 -19.13 4.77 4.43
C ARG A 269 -20.48 4.11 4.75
N THR A 270 -21.07 3.49 3.73
CA THR A 270 -22.24 2.63 3.83
C THR A 270 -21.84 1.19 4.14
N CYS A 271 -22.75 0.45 4.75
CA CYS A 271 -22.64 -0.97 4.99
C CYS A 271 -22.72 -1.74 3.66
N LYS A 272 -21.68 -2.52 3.33
CA LYS A 272 -21.62 -3.29 2.07
C LYS A 272 -22.64 -4.44 1.96
N LEU A 273 -23.43 -4.71 3.00
CA LEU A 273 -24.47 -5.75 2.99
C LEU A 273 -25.88 -5.16 2.78
N CYS A 274 -26.32 -4.20 3.61
CA CYS A 274 -27.68 -3.62 3.52
C CYS A 274 -27.73 -2.19 2.95
N GLY A 275 -26.60 -1.61 2.53
CA GLY A 275 -26.51 -0.25 1.98
C GLY A 275 -26.68 0.90 2.98
N GLN A 276 -27.11 0.64 4.22
CA GLN A 276 -27.34 1.68 5.23
C GLN A 276 -26.07 2.38 5.71
N LYS A 277 -26.18 3.64 6.16
CA LYS A 277 -25.07 4.40 6.75
C LYS A 277 -24.91 4.07 8.25
N GLY A 278 -23.71 4.27 8.79
CA GLY A 278 -23.45 4.29 10.24
C GLY A 278 -23.07 2.96 10.89
N HIS A 279 -22.96 1.86 10.14
CA HIS A 279 -22.38 0.60 10.60
C HIS A 279 -21.55 -0.08 9.50
N GLU A 280 -20.70 -1.03 9.89
CA GLU A 280 -19.87 -1.81 8.96
C GLU A 280 -20.55 -3.15 8.62
N ALA A 281 -20.09 -3.85 7.58
CA ALA A 281 -20.65 -5.17 7.21
C ALA A 281 -20.70 -6.16 8.39
N ARG A 282 -19.61 -6.22 9.19
CA ARG A 282 -19.51 -7.04 10.42
C ARG A 282 -20.53 -6.72 11.52
N THR A 283 -21.15 -5.54 11.49
CA THR A 283 -22.19 -5.10 12.43
C THR A 283 -23.55 -4.91 11.75
N CYS A 284 -23.73 -5.47 10.56
CA CYS A 284 -25.01 -5.47 9.85
C CYS A 284 -26.02 -6.41 10.53
N ARG A 285 -27.30 -5.99 10.54
CA ARG A 285 -28.43 -6.77 11.05
C ARG A 285 -29.24 -7.47 9.94
N GLY A 286 -28.91 -7.24 8.67
CA GLY A 286 -29.66 -7.78 7.53
C GLY A 286 -30.90 -6.98 7.14
N ASP A 287 -31.13 -5.80 7.75
CA ASP A 287 -32.27 -4.92 7.44
C ASP A 287 -32.09 -4.23 6.06
N PHE A 288 -32.38 -4.94 4.97
CA PHE A 288 -32.50 -4.34 3.63
C PHE A 288 -33.67 -3.34 3.61
N LYS A 289 -33.49 -2.19 2.94
CA LYS A 289 -34.54 -1.14 2.96
C LYS A 289 -35.74 -1.58 2.14
N GLY A 290 -36.86 -1.86 2.82
CA GLY A 290 -38.04 -2.50 2.21
C GLY A 290 -39.39 -2.09 2.81
N ASN A 291 -39.56 -0.83 3.21
CA ASN A 291 -40.89 -0.29 3.54
C ASN A 291 -41.58 0.21 2.26
N PRO A 292 -42.67 -0.44 1.79
CA PRO A 292 -43.38 0.01 0.58
C PRO A 292 -44.23 1.24 0.90
N GLY A 293 -43.69 2.44 0.64
CA GLY A 293 -44.43 3.69 0.83
C GLY A 293 -43.59 4.97 0.87
N GLU A 294 -42.28 4.89 1.12
CA GLU A 294 -41.39 6.03 0.89
C GLU A 294 -41.11 6.18 -0.62
N PRO A 295 -41.22 7.39 -1.20
CA PRO A 295 -40.78 7.61 -2.57
C PRO A 295 -39.26 7.45 -2.65
N VAL A 296 -38.80 6.61 -3.57
CA VAL A 296 -37.38 6.52 -3.90
C VAL A 296 -36.97 7.85 -4.55
N GLU A 297 -35.94 8.53 -4.02
CA GLU A 297 -35.27 9.64 -4.72
C GLU A 297 -34.58 9.06 -5.97
N HIS A 298 -35.33 8.95 -7.07
CA HIS A 298 -34.76 8.68 -8.37
C HIS A 298 -33.98 9.90 -8.89
N ASP A 299 -32.85 9.60 -9.52
CA ASP A 299 -32.25 10.38 -10.60
C ASP A 299 -31.85 11.84 -10.29
N LYS A 300 -31.12 12.01 -9.18
CA LYS A 300 -29.92 12.86 -9.26
C LYS A 300 -28.82 12.02 -9.92
N ALA A 301 -28.38 12.43 -11.10
CA ALA A 301 -27.30 11.74 -11.83
C ALA A 301 -26.07 11.54 -10.92
N PRO A 302 -25.40 10.39 -10.99
CA PRO A 302 -24.29 10.07 -10.09
C PRO A 302 -23.20 11.14 -10.21
N THR A 303 -22.85 11.76 -9.07
CA THR A 303 -21.86 12.84 -9.06
C THR A 303 -20.50 12.29 -9.45
N LEU A 304 -20.06 12.65 -10.67
CA LEU A 304 -18.79 12.24 -11.24
C LEU A 304 -17.65 12.50 -10.25
N LYS A 305 -16.80 11.49 -10.01
CA LYS A 305 -15.56 11.66 -9.23
C LYS A 305 -14.74 12.81 -9.83
N PRO A 306 -14.44 13.88 -9.09
CA PRO A 306 -13.68 15.00 -9.63
C PRO A 306 -12.19 14.65 -9.76
N PHE A 307 -11.51 15.38 -10.64
CA PHE A 307 -10.07 15.25 -10.86
C PHE A 307 -9.32 16.45 -10.29
N ILE A 308 -8.02 16.24 -10.04
CA ILE A 308 -7.08 17.28 -9.59
C ILE A 308 -5.80 17.26 -10.43
N TRP A 309 -5.27 18.46 -10.68
CA TRP A 309 -3.94 18.69 -11.23
C TRP A 309 -2.91 18.67 -10.11
N LEU A 310 -1.77 18.02 -10.34
CA LEU A 310 -0.55 18.18 -9.55
C LEU A 310 0.49 18.92 -10.40
N HIS A 311 0.81 20.16 -10.03
CA HIS A 311 1.72 21.02 -10.77
C HIS A 311 3.18 20.78 -10.34
N VAL A 312 3.96 20.08 -11.18
CA VAL A 312 5.38 19.84 -10.91
C VAL A 312 6.18 21.15 -10.98
N SER A 313 5.77 22.09 -11.83
CA SER A 313 6.30 23.47 -11.85
C SER A 313 6.25 24.15 -10.48
N ILE A 314 5.08 24.13 -9.82
CA ILE A 314 4.89 24.74 -8.49
C ILE A 314 5.66 23.96 -7.43
N LEU A 315 5.78 22.63 -7.54
CA LEU A 315 6.63 21.84 -6.65
C LEU A 315 8.11 22.23 -6.78
N ARG A 316 8.60 22.50 -8.01
CA ARG A 316 9.96 22.99 -8.27
C ARG A 316 10.19 24.37 -7.65
N GLU A 317 9.20 25.27 -7.64
CA GLU A 317 9.28 26.54 -6.89
C GLU A 317 9.39 26.34 -5.37
N TYR A 318 8.60 25.42 -4.79
CA TYR A 318 8.71 25.07 -3.37
C TYR A 318 10.10 24.50 -3.03
N LEU A 319 10.59 23.55 -3.82
CA LEU A 319 11.91 22.94 -3.64
C LEU A 319 13.04 23.97 -3.87
N ALA A 320 12.88 24.94 -4.76
CA ALA A 320 13.84 26.04 -4.95
C ALA A 320 13.98 26.96 -3.72
N ILE A 321 12.95 27.05 -2.88
CA ILE A 321 13.01 27.76 -1.60
C ILE A 321 13.55 26.84 -0.51
N GLU A 322 13.07 25.59 -0.44
CA GLU A 322 13.42 24.65 0.63
C GLU A 322 14.87 24.14 0.55
N LEU A 323 15.36 23.81 -0.65
CA LEU A 323 16.68 23.21 -0.86
C LEU A 323 17.81 24.24 -0.98
N ASN A 324 17.50 25.52 -1.08
CA ASN A 324 18.50 26.59 -1.17
C ASN A 324 19.35 26.69 0.11
N ILE A 325 20.66 26.90 -0.06
CA ILE A 325 21.66 27.05 1.01
C ILE A 325 22.61 28.19 0.66
N SER A 326 22.61 29.23 1.50
CA SER A 326 23.56 30.34 1.42
C SER A 326 24.96 29.91 1.87
N GLY A 327 26.01 30.38 1.18
CA GLY A 327 27.39 30.17 1.60
C GLY A 327 28.02 28.82 1.22
N LEU A 328 27.43 28.08 0.27
CA LEU A 328 28.06 26.89 -0.29
C LEU A 328 29.43 27.20 -0.93
N PRO A 329 30.41 26.28 -0.87
CA PRO A 329 31.71 26.43 -1.52
C PRO A 329 31.67 26.21 -3.04
N PHE A 330 30.50 25.92 -3.61
CA PHE A 330 30.23 25.78 -5.04
C PHE A 330 28.91 26.47 -5.41
N ARG A 331 28.68 26.71 -6.70
CA ARG A 331 27.46 27.36 -7.19
C ARG A 331 26.25 26.43 -7.00
N PHE A 332 25.21 26.93 -6.33
CA PHE A 332 23.92 26.24 -6.25
C PHE A 332 23.27 26.10 -7.64
N ASP A 333 22.77 24.89 -7.90
CA ASP A 333 22.02 24.45 -9.07
C ASP A 333 20.72 23.78 -8.57
N LEU A 334 19.58 24.21 -9.09
CA LEU A 334 18.27 23.71 -8.68
C LEU A 334 18.01 22.29 -9.20
N GLU A 335 18.42 21.99 -10.42
CA GLU A 335 18.13 20.69 -11.05
C GLU A 335 18.83 19.58 -10.27
N ARG A 336 20.11 19.82 -9.93
CA ARG A 336 20.94 18.90 -9.15
C ARG A 336 20.52 18.78 -7.68
N ALA A 337 19.87 19.82 -7.13
CA ALA A 337 19.23 19.73 -5.82
C ALA A 337 17.95 18.87 -5.87
N ILE A 338 17.19 18.94 -6.97
CA ILE A 338 16.01 18.10 -7.21
C ILE A 338 16.42 16.63 -7.38
N ASP A 339 17.52 16.34 -8.10
CA ASP A 339 18.04 14.97 -8.26
C ASP A 339 18.38 14.34 -6.90
N ASP A 340 19.11 15.06 -6.05
CA ASP A 340 19.44 14.66 -4.69
C ASP A 340 18.18 14.46 -3.83
N TRP A 341 17.13 15.27 -4.04
CA TRP A 341 15.86 15.14 -3.32
C TRP A 341 15.01 13.94 -3.78
N VAL A 342 14.98 13.65 -5.09
CA VAL A 342 14.37 12.43 -5.63
C VAL A 342 15.09 11.19 -5.09
N PHE A 343 16.42 11.20 -5.05
CA PHE A 343 17.22 10.15 -4.43
C PHE A 343 16.96 10.00 -2.92
N MET A 344 16.83 11.11 -2.18
CA MET A 344 16.43 11.07 -0.77
C MET A 344 15.04 10.45 -0.57
N CYS A 345 14.09 10.71 -1.46
CA CYS A 345 12.75 10.09 -1.38
C CYS A 345 12.81 8.55 -1.55
N CYS A 346 13.78 8.01 -2.30
CA CYS A 346 13.91 6.55 -2.50
C CYS A 346 14.12 5.75 -1.20
N PHE A 347 14.85 6.30 -0.20
CA PHE A 347 15.10 5.62 1.09
C PHE A 347 13.85 5.41 1.94
N VAL A 348 12.80 6.22 1.71
CA VAL A 348 11.50 6.09 2.41
C VAL A 348 10.66 4.93 1.83
N GLY A 349 11.23 4.19 0.86
CA GLY A 349 10.74 2.94 0.29
C GLY A 349 9.97 3.15 -1.01
N ASN A 350 10.50 2.68 -2.12
CA ASN A 350 9.84 2.71 -3.44
C ASN A 350 9.13 1.36 -3.70
N ASP A 351 8.97 0.96 -4.95
CA ASP A 351 8.40 -0.34 -5.35
C ASP A 351 9.45 -1.46 -5.49
N PHE A 352 10.74 -1.10 -5.48
CA PHE A 352 11.88 -1.99 -5.74
C PHE A 352 12.68 -2.30 -4.46
N LEU A 353 12.57 -1.43 -3.44
CA LEU A 353 13.25 -1.52 -2.15
C LEU A 353 12.31 -1.28 -0.96
N PRO A 354 12.41 -2.06 0.13
CA PRO A 354 11.73 -1.77 1.38
C PRO A 354 12.20 -0.44 1.99
N HIS A 355 11.34 0.22 2.77
CA HIS A 355 11.71 1.42 3.53
C HIS A 355 12.73 1.12 4.62
N LEU A 356 13.71 2.00 4.85
CA LEU A 356 14.59 1.88 6.02
C LEU A 356 13.76 1.90 7.32
N PRO A 357 14.09 1.12 8.37
CA PRO A 357 13.28 1.05 9.58
C PRO A 357 13.06 2.42 10.26
N ALA A 358 14.05 3.30 10.19
CA ALA A 358 14.02 4.66 10.73
C ALA A 358 13.20 5.67 9.90
N LEU A 359 12.69 5.31 8.71
CA LEU A 359 12.03 6.25 7.79
C LEU A 359 10.57 5.86 7.50
N GLU A 360 9.62 6.65 8.00
CA GLU A 360 8.22 6.63 7.53
C GLU A 360 7.78 8.06 7.14
N ILE A 361 7.09 8.23 6.01
CA ILE A 361 6.59 9.54 5.55
C ILE A 361 5.74 10.22 6.64
N ARG A 362 4.94 9.43 7.36
CA ARG A 362 4.04 9.90 8.43
C ARG A 362 4.77 10.45 9.66
N GLU A 363 6.08 10.24 9.73
CA GLU A 363 6.96 10.71 10.80
C GLU A 363 7.97 11.75 10.28
N ASN A 364 7.69 12.35 9.11
CA ASN A 364 8.50 13.38 8.46
C ASN A 364 9.89 12.89 8.01
N GLY A 365 10.02 11.60 7.62
CA GLY A 365 11.30 11.02 7.20
C GLY A 365 11.99 11.73 6.03
N ILE A 366 11.22 12.28 5.07
CA ILE A 366 11.77 13.09 3.97
C ILE A 366 12.34 14.41 4.50
N ASP A 367 11.68 15.04 5.47
CA ASP A 367 12.14 16.27 6.11
C ASP A 367 13.42 16.03 6.93
N THR A 368 13.53 14.89 7.62
CA THR A 368 14.75 14.47 8.32
C THR A 368 15.91 14.26 7.36
N LEU A 369 15.71 13.55 6.24
CA LEU A 369 16.74 13.39 5.21
C LEU A 369 17.14 14.74 4.58
N THR A 370 16.17 15.58 4.26
CA THR A 370 16.41 16.92 3.69
C THR A 370 17.25 17.77 4.65
N GLY A 371 16.95 17.76 5.96
CA GLY A 371 17.77 18.42 6.97
C GLY A 371 19.22 17.91 6.99
N ILE A 372 19.40 16.59 7.04
CA ILE A 372 20.73 15.94 7.02
C ILE A 372 21.51 16.32 5.75
N TRP A 373 20.87 16.32 4.58
CA TRP A 373 21.49 16.75 3.33
C TRP A 373 21.90 18.22 3.39
N LYS A 374 21.04 19.12 3.90
CA LYS A 374 21.39 20.55 4.05
C LYS A 374 22.59 20.78 4.96
N ASP A 375 22.67 20.05 6.08
CA ASP A 375 23.79 20.15 7.02
C ASP A 375 25.12 19.62 6.43
N ASN A 376 25.05 18.62 5.55
CA ASN A 376 26.26 18.00 4.97
C ASN A 376 26.67 18.58 3.61
N LEU A 377 25.77 19.24 2.85
CA LEU A 377 26.07 19.72 1.50
C LEU A 377 27.31 20.65 1.40
N PRO A 378 27.59 21.57 2.35
CA PRO A 378 28.82 22.34 2.36
C PRO A 378 30.09 21.48 2.52
N LEU A 379 29.99 20.36 3.24
CA LEU A 379 31.09 19.42 3.47
C LEU A 379 31.29 18.45 2.30
N MET A 380 30.22 18.10 1.61
CA MET A 380 30.23 17.20 0.45
C MET A 380 30.92 17.80 -0.80
N GLY A 381 31.08 19.13 -0.85
CA GLY A 381 31.74 19.84 -1.95
C GLY A 381 31.01 19.73 -3.31
N GLY A 382 29.79 19.20 -3.31
CA GLY A 382 28.96 18.97 -4.48
C GLY A 382 27.74 18.10 -4.13
N TYR A 383 26.87 17.90 -5.12
CA TYR A 383 25.67 17.08 -5.03
C TYR A 383 25.98 15.57 -4.93
N VAL A 384 25.08 14.82 -4.30
CA VAL A 384 25.15 13.37 -4.11
C VAL A 384 24.95 12.62 -5.42
N THR A 385 24.16 13.17 -6.33
CA THR A 385 23.73 12.53 -7.57
C THR A 385 24.15 13.34 -8.80
N LYS A 386 24.31 12.65 -9.93
CA LYS A 386 24.58 13.26 -11.23
C LYS A 386 24.05 12.37 -12.36
N ASP A 387 23.13 12.88 -13.18
CA ASP A 387 22.66 12.21 -14.39
C ASP A 387 22.24 10.73 -14.14
N GLY A 388 21.52 10.48 -13.03
CA GLY A 388 21.11 9.14 -12.60
C GLY A 388 22.15 8.31 -11.82
N HIS A 389 23.39 8.78 -11.68
CA HIS A 389 24.48 8.10 -10.96
C HIS A 389 24.64 8.66 -9.54
N VAL A 390 25.14 7.84 -8.61
CA VAL A 390 25.28 8.18 -7.18
C VAL A 390 26.76 8.28 -6.78
N ASP A 391 27.15 9.38 -6.15
CA ASP A 391 28.41 9.54 -5.40
C ASP A 391 28.26 8.85 -4.04
N LEU A 392 28.81 7.63 -3.94
CA LEU A 392 28.63 6.77 -2.77
C LEU A 392 29.31 7.32 -1.51
N GLY A 393 30.40 8.07 -1.66
CA GLY A 393 31.07 8.76 -0.55
C GLY A 393 30.22 9.90 0.02
N ARG A 394 29.43 10.58 -0.82
CA ARG A 394 28.42 11.56 -0.38
C ARG A 394 27.18 10.89 0.22
N ALA A 395 26.68 9.81 -0.39
CA ALA A 395 25.55 9.06 0.16
C ALA A 395 25.86 8.51 1.58
N GLN A 396 27.09 8.05 1.81
CA GLN A 396 27.60 7.62 3.11
C GLN A 396 27.49 8.71 4.18
N LEU A 397 27.69 10.00 3.84
CA LEU A 397 27.59 11.11 4.80
C LEU A 397 26.14 11.35 5.25
N ILE A 398 25.17 11.18 4.36
CA ILE A 398 23.74 11.28 4.70
C ILE A 398 23.32 10.10 5.58
N LEU A 399 23.73 8.88 5.22
CA LEU A 399 23.46 7.68 6.02
C LEU A 399 24.11 7.76 7.41
N ASN A 400 25.35 8.28 7.52
CA ASN A 400 26.00 8.60 8.79
C ASN A 400 25.27 9.69 9.59
N GLY A 401 24.54 10.60 8.93
CA GLY A 401 23.69 11.60 9.58
C GLY A 401 22.39 11.00 10.12
N LEU A 402 21.81 10.03 9.41
CA LEU A 402 20.61 9.30 9.82
C LEU A 402 20.92 8.30 10.96
N ALA A 403 22.02 7.56 10.87
CA ALA A 403 22.50 6.61 11.88
C ALA A 403 22.57 7.23 13.29
N LYS A 404 23.06 8.47 13.39
CA LYS A 404 23.13 9.25 14.65
C LYS A 404 21.76 9.61 15.24
N GLN A 405 20.68 9.40 14.50
CA GLN A 405 19.30 9.73 14.89
C GLN A 405 18.40 8.51 15.06
N GLU A 406 18.77 7.31 14.59
CA GLU A 406 17.89 6.13 14.57
C GLU A 406 17.31 5.79 15.95
N ASP A 407 18.15 5.62 16.97
CA ASP A 407 17.75 5.41 18.37
C ASP A 407 16.71 6.43 18.85
N ASN A 408 16.93 7.70 18.53
CA ASN A 408 16.06 8.80 18.93
C ASN A 408 14.76 8.84 18.10
N ILE A 409 14.76 8.32 16.86
CA ILE A 409 13.55 8.13 16.06
C ILE A 409 12.71 7.00 16.68
N PHE A 410 13.30 5.83 16.95
CA PHE A 410 12.57 4.69 17.51
C PHE A 410 11.98 4.96 18.89
N LYS A 411 12.74 5.63 19.78
CA LYS A 411 12.26 6.03 21.11
C LYS A 411 11.09 7.02 21.02
N ARG A 412 11.17 8.07 20.18
CA ARG A 412 10.05 9.03 19.94
C ARG A 412 8.83 8.41 19.24
N ARG A 413 9.05 7.44 18.35
CA ARG A 413 7.97 6.65 17.71
C ARG A 413 7.17 5.91 18.78
N LYS A 414 7.85 5.21 19.69
CA LYS A 414 7.19 4.47 20.77
C LYS A 414 6.43 5.37 21.74
N GLU A 415 7.05 6.45 22.21
CA GLU A 415 6.38 7.48 23.03
C GLU A 415 5.10 8.04 22.37
N THR A 416 5.14 8.27 21.06
CA THR A 416 4.01 8.80 20.30
C THR A 416 2.89 7.78 20.15
N GLU A 417 3.21 6.51 19.94
CA GLU A 417 2.23 5.42 19.97
C GLU A 417 1.60 5.25 21.36
N ASP A 418 2.40 5.14 22.42
CA ASP A 418 1.89 4.90 23.77
C ASP A 418 1.00 6.05 24.26
N ARG A 419 1.36 7.30 23.91
CA ARG A 419 0.49 8.48 24.11
C ARG A 419 -0.82 8.37 23.32
N ARG A 420 -0.79 7.90 22.07
CA ARG A 420 -1.99 7.70 21.24
C ARG A 420 -2.88 6.60 21.81
N GLU A 421 -2.31 5.50 22.26
CA GLU A 421 -3.05 4.40 22.87
C GLU A 421 -3.62 4.77 24.25
N ALA A 422 -2.87 5.48 25.08
CA ALA A 422 -3.37 6.01 26.34
C ALA A 422 -4.58 6.94 26.13
N ASN A 423 -4.52 7.81 25.12
CA ASN A 423 -5.65 8.66 24.75
C ASN A 423 -6.85 7.87 24.20
N ALA A 424 -6.62 6.83 23.39
CA ALA A 424 -7.68 5.95 22.89
C ALA A 424 -8.35 5.13 24.03
N LYS A 425 -7.54 4.60 24.96
CA LYS A 425 -8.00 3.87 26.17
C LYS A 425 -8.81 4.80 27.08
N ARG A 426 -8.34 6.03 27.33
CA ARG A 426 -9.10 7.07 28.07
C ARG A 426 -10.43 7.40 27.41
N ARG A 427 -10.45 7.56 26.07
CA ARG A 427 -11.67 7.87 25.32
C ARG A 427 -12.70 6.74 25.41
N LYS A 428 -12.30 5.48 25.18
CA LYS A 428 -13.19 4.32 25.35
C LYS A 428 -13.80 4.26 26.75
N LEU A 429 -12.97 4.39 27.79
CA LEU A 429 -13.44 4.42 29.19
C LEU A 429 -14.39 5.60 29.49
N GLN A 430 -14.31 6.70 28.74
CA GLN A 430 -15.24 7.84 28.88
C GLN A 430 -16.56 7.60 28.14
N GLU A 431 -16.52 6.93 26.98
CA GLU A 431 -17.69 6.52 26.20
C GLU A 431 -18.47 5.40 26.93
N GLU A 432 -17.77 4.38 27.43
CA GLU A 432 -18.31 3.25 28.23
C GLU A 432 -18.93 3.70 29.57
N ARG A 433 -18.38 4.74 30.20
CA ARG A 433 -18.83 5.23 31.51
C ARG A 433 -20.02 6.20 31.44
N ASN A 434 -20.48 6.57 30.24
CA ASN A 434 -21.59 7.52 30.09
C ASN A 434 -22.53 7.19 28.89
N PRO A 435 -23.04 5.94 28.78
CA PRO A 435 -23.78 5.48 27.60
C PRO A 435 -25.08 6.25 27.33
N TRP A 436 -25.67 6.86 28.37
CA TRP A 436 -26.86 7.72 28.27
C TRP A 436 -26.59 9.15 27.77
N ASN A 437 -25.32 9.54 27.63
CA ASN A 437 -24.91 10.88 27.17
C ASN A 437 -24.20 10.87 25.81
N ALA A 438 -24.24 9.75 25.10
CA ALA A 438 -23.87 9.65 23.69
C ALA A 438 -24.91 10.37 22.81
N ARG A 439 -24.97 11.71 22.91
CA ARG A 439 -25.73 12.53 21.95
C ARG A 439 -25.24 12.18 20.54
N PRO A 440 -26.13 11.95 19.55
CA PRO A 440 -25.70 11.99 18.17
C PRO A 440 -25.05 13.35 17.90
N LYS A 441 -24.04 13.41 17.03
CA LYS A 441 -23.45 14.69 16.63
C LYS A 441 -24.55 15.58 16.07
N GLN A 442 -24.85 16.65 16.81
CA GLN A 442 -25.66 17.74 16.31
C GLN A 442 -24.85 18.40 15.19
N LEU A 443 -25.27 18.18 13.95
CA LEU A 443 -24.96 19.11 12.87
C LEU A 443 -25.74 20.40 13.17
N ASP A 444 -25.08 21.54 13.00
CA ASP A 444 -25.70 22.84 13.20
C ASP A 444 -26.62 23.15 12.01
N ASP A 445 -27.85 22.64 12.06
CA ASP A 445 -28.90 22.95 11.08
C ASP A 445 -29.78 24.12 11.59
N ALA A 446 -29.90 25.17 10.77
CA ALA A 446 -30.35 26.48 11.20
C ALA A 446 -31.89 26.67 11.15
N ALA A 447 -32.66 25.77 11.75
CA ALA A 447 -34.10 25.95 11.97
C ALA A 447 -34.61 25.20 13.22
N SER A 448 -35.38 25.89 14.08
CA SER A 448 -35.90 25.35 15.34
C SER A 448 -37.34 24.83 15.22
N GLY A 449 -37.63 23.69 15.86
CA GLY A 449 -38.97 23.10 15.98
C GLY A 449 -39.07 22.15 17.18
N LEU A 450 -40.24 22.08 17.84
CA LEU A 450 -40.47 21.35 19.09
C LEU A 450 -41.22 20.00 18.88
N PRO A 451 -41.25 19.09 19.88
CA PRO A 451 -41.29 17.64 19.61
C PRO A 451 -42.62 16.94 19.95
N LEU A 452 -42.69 15.63 19.65
CA LEU A 452 -43.58 14.68 20.33
C LEU A 452 -42.87 13.35 20.69
N PHE A 453 -43.15 12.87 21.91
CA PHE A 453 -43.08 11.47 22.35
C PHE A 453 -44.47 10.81 22.10
N PRO A 454 -44.70 9.48 22.24
CA PRO A 454 -43.91 8.40 22.83
C PRO A 454 -43.50 7.34 21.76
N ALA A 455 -43.19 6.05 21.98
CA ALA A 455 -43.34 5.13 23.13
C ALA A 455 -42.25 4.04 23.16
N ALA A 456 -42.57 2.84 23.70
CA ALA A 456 -41.65 1.71 23.88
C ALA A 456 -42.28 0.36 23.47
N GLY A 457 -41.45 -0.62 23.11
CA GLY A 457 -41.84 -2.02 22.95
C GLY A 457 -41.00 -2.79 21.91
N GLY A 458 -40.53 -3.98 22.26
CA GLY A 458 -39.85 -4.91 21.33
C GLY A 458 -38.54 -5.49 21.89
N LEU A 459 -38.48 -6.82 22.02
CA LEU A 459 -37.28 -7.57 22.41
C LEU A 459 -36.90 -8.57 21.29
N ASN A 460 -35.64 -9.00 21.31
CA ASN A 460 -35.08 -10.16 20.60
C ASN A 460 -35.08 -10.10 19.05
N GLY A 461 -34.04 -9.46 18.50
CA GLY A 461 -33.48 -9.80 17.19
C GLY A 461 -32.07 -10.37 17.36
N VAL A 462 -31.72 -11.43 16.62
CA VAL A 462 -30.40 -12.09 16.72
C VAL A 462 -29.38 -11.37 15.83
N ASN A 463 -28.37 -10.74 16.44
CA ASN A 463 -27.28 -10.11 15.70
C ASN A 463 -26.21 -11.13 15.25
N HIS A 464 -25.47 -10.77 14.20
CA HIS A 464 -24.28 -11.47 13.68
C HIS A 464 -23.29 -11.96 14.76
N ASP A 465 -23.07 -11.15 15.82
CA ASP A 465 -22.21 -11.49 16.98
C ASP A 465 -22.60 -12.81 17.68
N VAL A 466 -23.88 -13.19 17.67
CA VAL A 466 -24.35 -14.43 18.33
C VAL A 466 -23.88 -15.68 17.59
N VAL A 467 -23.59 -15.56 16.28
CA VAL A 467 -23.16 -16.65 15.41
C VAL A 467 -21.63 -16.74 15.37
N VAL A 468 -20.95 -15.65 15.00
CA VAL A 468 -19.47 -15.58 14.96
C VAL A 468 -18.84 -15.63 16.36
N GLY A 469 -19.64 -15.33 17.41
CA GLY A 469 -19.23 -15.37 18.81
C GLY A 469 -18.86 -16.75 19.36
N ARG A 470 -19.12 -17.87 18.66
CA ARG A 470 -18.79 -19.22 19.19
C ARG A 470 -17.34 -19.64 18.98
N SER A 471 -16.71 -19.30 17.87
CA SER A 471 -15.27 -19.58 17.65
C SER A 471 -14.36 -18.55 18.34
N SER A 472 -14.86 -17.35 18.62
CA SER A 472 -14.09 -16.24 19.19
C SER A 472 -14.13 -16.15 20.73
N ASN A 473 -15.04 -16.85 21.41
CA ASN A 473 -15.23 -16.75 22.87
C ASN A 473 -14.12 -17.37 23.74
N MET A 474 -13.10 -18.03 23.17
CA MET A 474 -11.89 -18.38 23.93
C MET A 474 -10.99 -17.16 24.18
N ASN A 475 -10.85 -16.26 23.20
CA ASN A 475 -9.89 -15.14 23.30
C ASN A 475 -10.38 -14.03 24.25
N ALA A 476 -11.70 -13.86 24.41
CA ALA A 476 -12.28 -12.87 25.34
C ALA A 476 -12.01 -13.18 26.83
N ASN A 477 -11.79 -14.44 27.20
CA ASN A 477 -11.61 -14.84 28.60
C ASN A 477 -10.18 -14.67 29.13
N MET A 478 -9.21 -14.37 28.28
CA MET A 478 -7.80 -14.30 28.67
C MET A 478 -7.47 -13.03 29.46
N ALA A 479 -7.97 -11.87 29.01
CA ALA A 479 -7.83 -10.59 29.72
C ALA A 479 -8.46 -10.61 31.12
N ASN A 480 -9.50 -11.42 31.33
CA ASN A 480 -10.14 -11.58 32.62
C ASN A 480 -9.35 -12.47 33.60
N LYS A 481 -8.44 -13.35 33.13
CA LYS A 481 -7.62 -14.19 34.04
C LYS A 481 -6.56 -13.39 34.78
N THR A 482 -5.83 -12.50 34.10
CA THR A 482 -4.83 -11.63 34.76
C THR A 482 -5.51 -10.65 35.72
N ALA A 483 -6.66 -10.07 35.33
CA ALA A 483 -7.48 -9.26 36.24
C ALA A 483 -7.98 -10.06 37.46
N ALA A 484 -8.51 -11.28 37.27
CA ALA A 484 -9.02 -12.11 38.36
C ALA A 484 -7.92 -12.61 39.32
N ASN A 485 -6.70 -12.84 38.83
CA ASN A 485 -5.57 -13.18 39.71
C ASN A 485 -5.10 -11.96 40.52
N ALA A 486 -4.97 -10.78 39.89
CA ALA A 486 -4.66 -9.54 40.61
C ALA A 486 -5.73 -9.20 41.68
N LEU A 487 -7.02 -9.38 41.37
CA LEU A 487 -8.09 -9.26 42.37
C LEU A 487 -8.01 -10.34 43.45
N ARG A 488 -7.66 -11.59 43.13
CA ARG A 488 -7.53 -12.66 44.14
C ARG A 488 -6.46 -12.35 45.17
N ASP A 489 -5.32 -11.80 44.76
CA ASP A 489 -4.24 -11.49 45.69
C ASP A 489 -4.49 -10.18 46.46
N GLN A 490 -5.24 -9.22 45.88
CA GLN A 490 -5.81 -8.10 46.65
C GLN A 490 -6.88 -8.56 47.67
N ILE A 491 -7.74 -9.51 47.33
CA ILE A 491 -8.76 -10.03 48.25
C ILE A 491 -8.13 -10.84 49.39
N LYS A 492 -7.04 -11.58 49.14
CA LYS A 492 -6.28 -12.27 50.20
C LYS A 492 -5.58 -11.31 51.17
N SER A 493 -5.20 -10.11 50.73
CA SER A 493 -4.48 -9.14 51.57
C SER A 493 -5.40 -8.26 52.43
N VAL A 494 -6.73 -8.37 52.29
CA VAL A 494 -7.72 -7.61 53.07
C VAL A 494 -8.61 -8.55 53.90
N GLN A 495 -8.14 -8.90 55.10
CA GLN A 495 -9.02 -9.31 56.19
C GLN A 495 -9.24 -8.13 57.17
N PRO A 496 -10.48 -7.89 57.64
CA PRO A 496 -10.77 -6.72 58.45
C PRO A 496 -10.26 -6.87 59.90
N ARG A 497 -9.72 -5.78 60.44
CA ARG A 497 -9.66 -5.54 61.90
C ARG A 497 -10.76 -4.55 62.26
N THR A 498 -11.44 -4.81 63.38
CA THR A 498 -12.62 -4.06 63.85
C THR A 498 -12.26 -2.73 64.51
N ASP A 499 -13.26 -1.86 64.62
CA ASP A 499 -13.16 -0.43 64.95
C ASP A 499 -12.61 -0.09 66.35
N SER A 500 -12.05 1.11 66.48
CA SER A 500 -12.56 2.13 67.43
C SER A 500 -11.84 3.49 67.30
N ASN A 501 -12.56 4.58 67.61
CA ASN A 501 -12.11 5.97 67.85
C ASN A 501 -11.23 6.66 66.78
N GLY A 502 -11.57 7.82 66.21
CA GLY A 502 -12.33 8.92 66.78
C GLY A 502 -11.55 10.24 66.69
N GLN A 503 -11.93 11.12 65.75
CA GLN A 503 -11.70 12.57 65.71
C GLN A 503 -10.27 13.15 65.81
N GLY A 504 -9.83 13.93 64.80
CA GLY A 504 -8.64 14.79 64.90
C GLY A 504 -8.22 15.47 63.60
N LYS A 505 -8.51 16.78 63.45
CA LYS A 505 -8.00 17.68 62.40
C LYS A 505 -7.06 18.73 63.07
N PRO A 506 -6.24 19.50 62.33
CA PRO A 506 -5.39 19.11 61.19
C PRO A 506 -4.02 19.88 61.12
N ASN A 507 -3.21 19.56 60.10
CA ASN A 507 -2.31 20.51 59.40
C ASN A 507 -1.00 20.96 60.13
N PRO A 508 -0.06 21.69 59.47
CA PRO A 508 1.22 21.06 59.09
C PRO A 508 2.47 21.95 59.34
N MET A 509 3.64 21.55 58.79
CA MET A 509 4.41 22.30 57.76
C MET A 509 5.92 22.01 57.81
N ALA A 510 6.60 22.25 56.68
CA ALA A 510 8.05 22.37 56.47
C ALA A 510 8.94 21.10 56.45
N GLN A 511 9.78 21.07 55.41
CA GLN A 511 11.03 20.30 55.22
C GLN A 511 12.22 21.24 55.60
N PRO A 512 13.50 21.00 55.26
CA PRO A 512 14.21 19.77 54.82
C PRO A 512 15.28 19.34 55.89
N GLU A 513 16.54 18.87 55.72
CA GLU A 513 17.54 18.71 54.64
C GLU A 513 18.49 17.49 54.84
N ASP A 514 19.19 17.16 53.75
CA ASP A 514 20.56 16.58 53.65
C ASP A 514 20.87 15.07 53.83
N LYS A 515 22.10 14.72 53.38
CA LYS A 515 22.71 13.39 53.14
C LYS A 515 23.90 13.15 54.12
N PRO A 516 24.86 12.21 53.88
CA PRO A 516 24.88 10.92 53.16
C PRO A 516 25.36 9.74 54.07
N GLY A 517 25.51 8.52 53.52
CA GLY A 517 26.20 7.41 54.20
C GLY A 517 26.32 6.14 53.34
N GLU A 518 27.43 5.41 53.45
CA GLU A 518 27.79 4.25 52.60
C GLU A 518 27.91 2.91 53.38
N HIS A 519 27.99 1.82 52.60
CA HIS A 519 28.51 0.48 52.92
C HIS A 519 27.76 -0.46 53.88
N GLY A 520 27.81 -1.76 53.55
CA GLY A 520 27.36 -2.88 54.40
C GLY A 520 26.98 -4.13 53.60
N GLU A 521 27.94 -4.99 53.24
CA GLU A 521 27.65 -6.36 52.78
C GLU A 521 27.42 -7.30 53.98
N GLU A 522 26.50 -8.26 53.85
CA GLU A 522 26.39 -9.40 54.79
C GLU A 522 26.47 -10.75 54.08
N LYS A 523 26.96 -11.76 54.81
CA LYS A 523 27.21 -13.13 54.32
C LYS A 523 26.30 -14.16 55.00
N SER A 524 25.69 -15.03 54.18
CA SER A 524 25.57 -16.48 54.36
C SER A 524 25.59 -17.09 55.79
N VAL A 525 24.56 -17.88 56.12
CA VAL A 525 24.70 -19.20 56.79
C VAL A 525 23.63 -20.18 56.23
N LEU A 526 23.95 -21.48 56.17
CA LEU A 526 23.07 -22.57 55.69
C LEU A 526 22.25 -23.24 56.81
N GLY A 527 21.12 -23.85 56.45
CA GLY A 527 20.44 -24.90 57.22
C GLY A 527 19.78 -25.95 56.30
N LYS A 528 20.18 -27.23 56.40
CA LYS A 528 19.63 -28.37 55.62
C LYS A 528 19.09 -29.48 56.54
N ARG A 529 18.09 -30.25 56.06
CA ARG A 529 17.68 -31.66 56.38
C ARG A 529 16.13 -31.79 56.38
N LYS A 530 15.48 -32.89 55.96
CA LYS A 530 15.90 -34.18 55.32
C LYS A 530 14.65 -34.94 54.75
N ALA A 531 14.91 -35.99 53.96
CA ALA A 531 14.11 -37.23 53.81
C ALA A 531 12.73 -37.22 53.08
N ASP A 532 12.30 -38.27 52.36
CA ASP A 532 12.97 -39.49 51.82
C ASP A 532 12.15 -40.15 50.67
N ASN A 533 12.84 -40.81 49.72
CA ASN A 533 12.52 -41.97 48.84
C ASN A 533 11.28 -42.08 47.89
N ASP A 534 11.57 -42.54 46.66
CA ASP A 534 10.69 -43.14 45.63
C ASP A 534 10.35 -44.63 45.90
N PRO A 535 9.46 -45.32 45.12
CA PRO A 535 9.89 -45.92 43.83
C PRO A 535 8.83 -46.06 42.68
N GLU A 536 9.31 -46.26 41.45
CA GLU A 536 8.60 -46.77 40.25
C GLU A 536 8.43 -48.32 40.28
N PRO A 537 7.92 -49.08 39.25
CA PRO A 537 7.37 -48.71 37.92
C PRO A 537 6.06 -49.43 37.46
N ALA A 538 5.47 -49.03 36.32
CA ALA A 538 4.72 -49.94 35.41
C ALA A 538 4.44 -49.36 34.00
N VAL A 539 4.62 -50.20 32.98
CA VAL A 539 4.60 -49.98 31.52
C VAL A 539 3.25 -49.58 30.89
N VAL A 540 3.28 -48.52 30.06
CA VAL A 540 2.53 -48.24 28.79
C VAL A 540 1.09 -48.74 28.58
N HIS A 541 0.21 -47.80 28.22
CA HIS A 541 -0.81 -48.01 27.17
C HIS A 541 -0.78 -46.84 26.17
N VAL A 542 -0.94 -47.13 24.88
CA VAL A 542 -0.84 -46.13 23.79
C VAL A 542 -2.19 -45.46 23.52
N GLY A 543 -2.20 -44.13 23.44
CA GLY A 543 -3.30 -43.33 22.91
C GLY A 543 -2.75 -42.17 22.08
N VAL A 544 -3.16 -42.07 20.81
CA VAL A 544 -2.67 -41.04 19.89
C VAL A 544 -3.42 -39.72 20.14
N ALA A 545 -2.69 -38.62 20.26
CA ALA A 545 -3.24 -37.26 20.30
C ALA A 545 -2.78 -36.46 19.07
N PRO A 546 -3.65 -35.61 18.48
CA PRO A 546 -3.30 -34.78 17.32
C PRO A 546 -2.37 -33.62 17.70
N PRO A 547 -1.63 -33.05 16.73
CA PRO A 547 -0.71 -31.93 16.99
C PRO A 547 -1.42 -30.63 17.40
N ASN A 548 -0.82 -29.90 18.35
CA ASN A 548 -1.35 -28.65 18.88
C ASN A 548 -1.23 -27.48 17.88
N ALA A 549 -2.30 -27.19 17.14
CA ALA A 549 -2.42 -25.93 16.38
C ALA A 549 -2.76 -24.70 17.28
N SER A 550 -3.04 -24.91 18.57
CA SER A 550 -3.65 -23.91 19.46
C SER A 550 -2.66 -22.97 20.17
N MET A 551 -1.36 -23.21 20.11
CA MET A 551 -0.37 -22.37 20.82
C MET A 551 0.13 -21.16 20.01
N ALA A 552 0.01 -21.17 18.68
CA ALA A 552 0.53 -20.11 17.81
C ALA A 552 -0.25 -18.78 17.87
N VAL A 553 -1.42 -18.75 18.50
CA VAL A 553 -2.35 -17.60 18.45
C VAL A 553 -2.13 -16.61 19.61
N GLU A 554 -1.42 -16.99 20.68
CA GLU A 554 -1.18 -16.10 21.83
C GLU A 554 -0.05 -15.07 21.59
N GLU A 555 0.92 -15.35 20.71
CA GLU A 555 2.10 -14.48 20.50
C GLU A 555 1.87 -13.30 19.52
N ALA A 556 0.80 -13.34 18.71
CA ALA A 556 0.56 -12.49 17.54
C ALA A 556 0.28 -10.98 17.80
N SER A 557 0.78 -10.41 18.89
CA SER A 557 0.67 -8.97 19.20
C SER A 557 1.86 -8.35 19.95
N VAL A 558 2.91 -9.11 20.24
CA VAL A 558 4.14 -8.58 20.86
C VAL A 558 5.16 -8.23 19.78
N ASP A 559 5.67 -7.00 19.76
CA ASP A 559 6.90 -6.69 19.02
C ASP A 559 8.10 -7.30 19.77
N HIS A 560 8.68 -8.35 19.21
CA HIS A 560 9.86 -9.02 19.77
C HIS A 560 11.19 -8.33 19.36
N VAL A 561 11.19 -7.42 18.38
CA VAL A 561 12.37 -6.62 18.00
C VAL A 561 12.57 -5.49 18.99
N ARG A 562 11.50 -4.79 19.36
CA ARG A 562 11.50 -3.64 20.29
C ARG A 562 12.53 -2.59 19.91
N MET A 563 12.27 -1.85 18.83
CA MET A 563 13.22 -0.87 18.28
C MET A 563 13.59 0.28 19.24
N TRP A 564 12.80 0.51 20.29
CA TRP A 564 13.05 1.52 21.32
C TRP A 564 13.98 1.06 22.47
N GLU A 565 14.29 -0.25 22.57
CA GLU A 565 15.15 -0.83 23.61
C GLU A 565 16.54 -1.13 23.05
N ASP A 566 17.59 -0.85 23.82
CA ASP A 566 18.98 -1.02 23.38
C ASP A 566 19.27 -2.48 22.93
N GLY A 567 20.14 -2.67 21.94
CA GLY A 567 20.36 -3.97 21.29
C GLY A 567 19.25 -4.39 20.31
N TYR A 568 18.42 -3.46 19.84
CA TYR A 568 17.36 -3.75 18.85
C TYR A 568 17.90 -4.30 17.53
N ALA A 569 19.07 -3.84 17.07
CA ALA A 569 19.65 -4.27 15.81
C ALA A 569 19.94 -5.78 15.80
N ASP A 570 20.49 -6.30 16.90
CA ASP A 570 20.76 -7.73 17.09
C ASP A 570 19.46 -8.55 17.03
N ARG A 571 18.41 -8.10 17.73
CA ARG A 571 17.09 -8.74 17.72
C ARG A 571 16.42 -8.68 16.35
N TYR A 572 16.60 -7.58 15.61
CA TYR A 572 16.08 -7.40 14.27
C TYR A 572 16.69 -8.37 13.27
N TYR A 573 18.02 -8.47 13.21
CA TYR A 573 18.70 -9.38 12.28
C TYR A 573 18.44 -10.86 12.62
N GLU A 574 18.40 -11.21 13.91
CA GLU A 574 18.02 -12.56 14.38
C GLU A 574 16.57 -12.94 13.97
N GLN A 575 15.61 -12.02 14.11
CA GLN A 575 14.18 -12.31 13.88
C GLN A 575 13.74 -12.12 12.43
N LYS A 576 14.35 -11.22 11.66
CA LYS A 576 13.92 -10.84 10.30
C LYS A 576 14.82 -11.41 9.19
N PHE A 577 16.05 -11.81 9.52
CA PHE A 577 16.98 -12.41 8.57
C PHE A 577 17.51 -13.79 9.02
N HIS A 578 17.18 -14.23 10.25
CA HIS A 578 17.57 -15.53 10.81
C HIS A 578 19.09 -15.79 10.84
N VAL A 579 19.87 -14.73 11.07
CA VAL A 579 21.34 -14.78 11.19
C VAL A 579 21.81 -14.59 12.64
N ASP A 580 23.04 -15.03 12.95
CA ASP A 580 23.64 -14.77 14.26
C ASP A 580 23.81 -13.27 14.51
N ARG A 581 23.55 -12.85 15.75
CA ARG A 581 23.62 -11.44 16.18
C ARG A 581 24.97 -10.78 15.86
N LYS A 582 26.07 -11.54 15.84
CA LYS A 582 27.43 -11.04 15.62
C LYS A 582 27.84 -11.00 14.14
N ASP A 583 27.01 -11.46 13.20
CA ASP A 583 27.35 -11.44 11.77
C ASP A 583 27.18 -10.03 11.17
N THR A 584 28.09 -9.13 11.52
CA THR A 584 28.18 -7.79 10.94
C THR A 584 28.55 -7.83 9.46
N ALA A 585 29.22 -8.89 8.98
CA ALA A 585 29.52 -9.06 7.57
C ALA A 585 28.23 -9.26 6.74
N PHE A 586 27.25 -9.99 7.27
CA PHE A 586 25.92 -10.10 6.69
C PHE A 586 25.17 -8.76 6.70
N ARG A 587 25.18 -8.01 7.82
CA ARG A 587 24.55 -6.67 7.87
C ARG A 587 25.10 -5.74 6.79
N HIS A 588 26.42 -5.68 6.66
CA HIS A 588 27.08 -4.91 5.61
C HIS A 588 26.75 -5.45 4.21
N LYS A 589 26.57 -6.77 4.02
CA LYS A 589 26.13 -7.36 2.74
C LYS A 589 24.72 -6.88 2.35
N VAL A 590 23.78 -6.84 3.30
CA VAL A 590 22.43 -6.29 3.09
C VAL A 590 22.50 -4.80 2.74
N ALA A 591 23.31 -4.02 3.46
CA ALA A 591 23.54 -2.59 3.15
C ALA A 591 24.09 -2.36 1.74
N ARG A 592 25.09 -3.15 1.30
CA ARG A 592 25.64 -3.05 -0.06
C ARG A 592 24.60 -3.36 -1.14
N ALA A 593 23.83 -4.44 -0.98
CA ALA A 593 22.72 -4.77 -1.90
C ALA A 593 21.63 -3.68 -1.94
N TYR A 594 21.41 -2.97 -0.82
CA TYR A 594 20.47 -1.86 -0.77
C TYR A 594 20.98 -0.62 -1.54
N VAL A 595 22.27 -0.28 -1.42
CA VAL A 595 22.89 0.84 -2.17
C VAL A 595 23.01 0.54 -3.67
N GLU A 596 23.29 -0.71 -4.02
CA GLU A 596 23.16 -1.21 -5.38
C GLU A 596 21.73 -0.97 -5.90
N GLY A 597 20.71 -1.34 -5.14
CA GLY A 597 19.32 -1.08 -5.50
C GLY A 597 18.94 0.39 -5.62
N LEU A 598 19.45 1.27 -4.75
CA LEU A 598 19.23 2.72 -4.88
C LEU A 598 19.84 3.27 -6.18
N SER A 599 21.00 2.76 -6.56
CA SER A 599 21.68 3.10 -7.81
C SER A 599 20.92 2.56 -9.03
N TRP A 600 20.37 1.34 -8.92
CA TRP A 600 19.48 0.75 -9.94
C TRP A 600 18.22 1.59 -10.16
N VAL A 601 17.55 2.01 -9.07
CA VAL A 601 16.33 2.83 -9.12
C VAL A 601 16.60 4.20 -9.72
N LEU A 602 17.68 4.86 -9.30
CA LEU A 602 18.03 6.19 -9.83
C LEU A 602 18.37 6.13 -11.32
N LEU A 603 19.11 5.12 -11.76
CA LEU A 603 19.33 4.87 -13.19
C LEU A 603 18.01 4.53 -13.92
N TYR A 604 17.11 3.74 -13.35
CA TYR A 604 15.82 3.41 -13.98
C TYR A 604 14.95 4.65 -14.19
N TYR A 605 14.96 5.58 -13.22
CA TYR A 605 14.21 6.84 -13.27
C TYR A 605 14.81 7.80 -14.30
N PHE A 606 16.13 8.04 -14.28
CA PHE A 606 16.79 9.06 -15.10
C PHE A 606 17.30 8.59 -16.47
N GLN A 607 17.78 7.34 -16.59
CA GLN A 607 18.37 6.79 -17.82
C GLN A 607 17.53 5.69 -18.45
N GLY A 608 16.75 4.94 -17.66
CA GLY A 608 16.03 3.74 -18.08
C GLY A 608 16.68 2.47 -17.52
N CYS A 609 16.03 1.32 -17.72
CA CYS A 609 16.36 0.07 -17.00
C CYS A 609 17.83 -0.35 -17.20
N PRO A 610 18.67 -0.32 -16.15
CA PRO A 610 20.10 -0.65 -16.27
C PRO A 610 20.34 -2.16 -16.24
N SER A 611 19.47 -2.92 -15.58
CA SER A 611 19.46 -4.40 -15.56
C SER A 611 18.03 -4.92 -15.43
N TRP A 612 17.62 -5.80 -16.35
CA TRP A 612 16.31 -6.44 -16.31
C TRP A 612 16.23 -7.62 -15.33
N GLU A 613 17.37 -8.18 -14.93
CA GLU A 613 17.47 -9.38 -14.08
C GLU A 613 17.82 -9.04 -12.62
N TRP A 614 18.37 -7.86 -12.36
CA TRP A 614 18.68 -7.40 -11.00
C TRP A 614 17.42 -7.28 -10.11
N TYR A 615 17.56 -7.69 -8.85
CA TYR A 615 16.58 -7.46 -7.79
C TYR A 615 17.24 -7.43 -6.41
N TYR A 616 16.62 -6.76 -5.46
CA TYR A 616 17.03 -6.78 -4.05
C TYR A 616 16.62 -8.12 -3.39
N PRO A 617 17.56 -8.95 -2.91
CA PRO A 617 17.29 -10.35 -2.54
C PRO A 617 16.88 -10.55 -1.07
N TYR A 618 16.25 -9.55 -0.45
CA TYR A 618 15.83 -9.59 0.95
C TYR A 618 14.44 -8.94 1.11
N HIS A 619 13.62 -9.43 2.04
CA HIS A 619 12.28 -8.86 2.30
C HIS A 619 12.32 -7.57 3.13
N TYR A 620 13.46 -7.26 3.76
CA TYR A 620 13.63 -6.18 4.74
C TYR A 620 14.84 -5.29 4.42
N ALA A 621 14.82 -4.06 4.91
CA ALA A 621 15.92 -3.10 4.79
C ALA A 621 16.91 -3.22 5.98
N PRO A 622 18.19 -2.80 5.81
CA PRO A 622 19.13 -2.65 6.92
C PRO A 622 18.91 -1.33 7.68
N PHE A 623 19.60 -1.13 8.82
CA PHE A 623 19.62 0.17 9.51
C PHE A 623 20.62 1.12 8.85
N ALA A 624 20.44 2.43 9.03
CA ALA A 624 21.36 3.44 8.48
C ALA A 624 22.79 3.29 9.03
N ALA A 625 22.94 2.77 10.25
CA ALA A 625 24.22 2.44 10.86
C ALA A 625 25.00 1.27 10.20
N ASP A 626 24.34 0.37 9.46
CA ASP A 626 24.99 -0.78 8.81
C ASP A 626 25.61 -0.44 7.44
N PHE A 627 25.37 0.77 6.93
CA PHE A 627 25.98 1.29 5.70
C PHE A 627 27.39 1.80 6.01
N VAL A 628 28.41 1.05 5.62
CA VAL A 628 29.83 1.38 5.83
C VAL A 628 30.67 1.10 4.59
N ASP A 629 31.75 1.87 4.43
CA ASP A 629 32.72 1.72 3.32
C ASP A 629 32.07 1.81 1.92
N LEU A 630 31.00 2.60 1.76
CA LEU A 630 30.31 2.75 0.47
C LEU A 630 31.21 3.41 -0.60
N ASP A 631 32.18 4.23 -0.19
CA ASP A 631 33.21 4.83 -1.05
C ASP A 631 34.10 3.80 -1.76
N LYS A 632 34.11 2.55 -1.28
CA LYS A 632 34.92 1.44 -1.80
C LYS A 632 34.11 0.47 -2.66
N MET A 633 32.84 0.79 -2.93
CA MET A 633 31.99 -0.01 -3.80
C MET A 633 32.09 0.46 -5.25
N GLU A 634 32.37 -0.47 -6.16
CA GLU A 634 32.11 -0.28 -7.60
C GLU A 634 30.76 -0.94 -7.93
N ILE A 635 29.84 -0.17 -8.50
CA ILE A 635 28.51 -0.65 -8.92
C ILE A 635 28.47 -0.65 -10.44
N GLN A 636 28.23 -1.82 -11.03
CA GLN A 636 28.08 -2.01 -12.47
C GLN A 636 26.89 -2.93 -12.73
N PHE A 637 26.08 -2.62 -13.74
CA PHE A 637 24.88 -3.38 -14.07
C PHE A 637 25.02 -4.07 -15.43
N GLU A 638 24.91 -5.40 -15.43
CA GLU A 638 24.69 -6.15 -16.66
C GLU A 638 23.21 -6.05 -17.07
N LYS A 639 22.96 -5.73 -18.36
CA LYS A 639 21.60 -5.43 -18.81
C LYS A 639 20.63 -6.62 -18.70
N GLY A 640 21.15 -7.86 -18.75
CA GLY A 640 20.39 -9.09 -18.61
C GLY A 640 19.41 -9.37 -19.76
N ARG A 641 18.68 -10.48 -19.67
CA ARG A 641 17.59 -10.85 -20.57
C ARG A 641 16.29 -10.15 -20.15
N ILE A 642 15.52 -9.67 -21.13
CA ILE A 642 14.11 -9.34 -20.90
C ILE A 642 13.35 -10.67 -20.85
N SER A 643 12.57 -10.89 -19.79
CA SER A 643 11.72 -12.08 -19.69
C SER A 643 10.65 -12.06 -20.79
N LYS A 644 10.23 -13.22 -21.30
CA LYS A 644 9.05 -13.29 -22.17
C LYS A 644 7.76 -13.13 -21.36
N PRO A 645 6.61 -12.77 -21.98
CA PRO A 645 5.35 -12.59 -21.25
C PRO A 645 4.93 -13.78 -20.39
N PHE A 646 5.09 -15.03 -20.86
CA PHE A 646 4.74 -16.22 -20.06
C PHE A 646 5.75 -16.50 -18.93
N GLU A 647 7.02 -16.15 -19.11
CA GLU A 647 8.04 -16.24 -18.06
C GLU A 647 7.75 -15.24 -16.93
N GLN A 648 7.27 -14.03 -17.29
CA GLN A 648 6.74 -13.09 -16.31
C GLN A 648 5.49 -13.62 -15.61
N LEU A 649 4.48 -14.10 -16.36
CA LEU A 649 3.25 -14.64 -15.75
C LEU A 649 3.55 -15.76 -14.75
N MET A 650 4.40 -16.74 -15.12
CA MET A 650 4.87 -17.78 -14.22
C MET A 650 5.67 -17.23 -13.02
N SER A 651 6.39 -16.11 -13.20
CA SER A 651 7.11 -15.44 -12.11
C SER A 651 6.22 -14.65 -11.14
N VAL A 652 5.00 -14.25 -11.52
CA VAL A 652 4.19 -13.30 -10.74
C VAL A 652 2.82 -13.84 -10.29
N LEU A 653 2.27 -14.84 -10.96
CA LEU A 653 0.94 -15.37 -10.64
C LEU A 653 0.95 -16.43 -9.54
N PRO A 654 -0.03 -16.43 -8.62
CA PRO A 654 -0.35 -17.57 -7.78
C PRO A 654 -1.11 -18.65 -8.57
N ALA A 655 -1.06 -19.92 -8.13
CA ALA A 655 -1.69 -21.06 -8.79
C ALA A 655 -3.24 -20.95 -8.92
N ALA A 656 -3.87 -20.07 -8.14
CA ALA A 656 -5.29 -19.71 -8.28
C ALA A 656 -5.60 -18.97 -9.60
N SER A 657 -4.69 -18.11 -10.07
CA SER A 657 -4.84 -17.32 -11.30
C SER A 657 -4.24 -18.00 -12.54
N ARG A 658 -3.93 -19.30 -12.47
CA ARG A 658 -3.37 -20.09 -13.60
C ARG A 658 -4.21 -20.02 -14.88
N HIS A 659 -5.51 -19.71 -14.80
CA HIS A 659 -6.38 -19.53 -15.95
C HIS A 659 -5.97 -18.38 -16.89
N ALA A 660 -5.10 -17.47 -16.43
CA ALA A 660 -4.47 -16.43 -17.26
C ALA A 660 -3.24 -16.94 -18.07
N LEU A 661 -2.81 -18.19 -17.85
CA LEU A 661 -1.72 -18.89 -18.54
C LEU A 661 -2.26 -20.04 -19.43
N PRO A 662 -1.57 -20.37 -20.54
CA PRO A 662 -1.85 -21.58 -21.32
C PRO A 662 -1.80 -22.87 -20.46
N GLU A 663 -2.70 -23.81 -20.74
CA GLU A 663 -2.90 -25.04 -19.96
C GLU A 663 -1.63 -25.88 -19.80
N VAL A 664 -0.71 -25.85 -20.77
CA VAL A 664 0.56 -26.60 -20.76
C VAL A 664 1.50 -26.25 -19.59
N PHE A 665 1.27 -25.11 -18.92
CA PHE A 665 2.01 -24.71 -17.73
C PHE A 665 1.28 -24.99 -16.41
N HIS A 666 0.00 -25.39 -16.43
CA HIS A 666 -0.79 -25.54 -15.19
C HIS A 666 -0.22 -26.62 -14.27
N ASP A 667 0.26 -27.73 -14.84
CA ASP A 667 0.94 -28.80 -14.08
C ASP A 667 2.14 -28.28 -13.27
N LEU A 668 2.88 -27.30 -13.80
CA LEU A 668 4.07 -26.76 -13.14
C LEU A 668 3.74 -26.00 -11.85
N MET A 669 2.50 -25.51 -11.73
CA MET A 669 1.99 -24.76 -10.57
C MET A 669 1.14 -25.62 -9.62
N LEU A 670 0.93 -26.91 -9.92
CA LEU A 670 -0.05 -27.77 -9.23
C LEU A 670 0.46 -29.17 -8.87
N ASN A 671 1.36 -29.75 -9.67
CA ASN A 671 1.89 -31.07 -9.39
C ASN A 671 2.94 -30.98 -8.27
N GLU A 672 2.78 -31.79 -7.22
CA GLU A 672 3.75 -31.93 -6.13
C GLU A 672 5.12 -32.45 -6.63
N GLU A 673 5.14 -33.13 -7.79
CA GLU A 673 6.37 -33.57 -8.47
C GLU A 673 6.99 -32.51 -9.41
N SER A 674 6.48 -31.27 -9.44
CA SER A 674 7.04 -30.20 -10.29
C SER A 674 8.34 -29.63 -9.71
N ASP A 675 9.39 -29.55 -10.54
CA ASP A 675 10.72 -28.97 -10.23
C ASP A 675 10.69 -27.51 -9.68
N ILE A 676 9.54 -26.85 -9.72
CA ILE A 676 9.32 -25.46 -9.29
C ILE A 676 8.07 -25.27 -8.41
N ILE A 677 7.50 -26.33 -7.82
CA ILE A 677 6.31 -26.24 -6.96
C ILE A 677 6.52 -25.36 -5.71
N ASP A 678 7.76 -25.30 -5.21
CA ASP A 678 8.21 -24.45 -4.10
C ASP A 678 8.02 -22.93 -4.38
N PHE A 679 7.83 -22.54 -5.64
CA PHE A 679 7.51 -21.16 -6.01
C PHE A 679 6.03 -20.79 -5.84
N TYR A 680 5.14 -21.76 -5.61
CA TYR A 680 3.68 -21.59 -5.59
C TYR A 680 3.02 -22.12 -4.29
N PRO A 681 3.47 -21.70 -3.09
CA PRO A 681 2.85 -22.12 -1.83
C PRO A 681 1.37 -21.70 -1.77
N SER A 682 0.51 -22.57 -1.20
CA SER A 682 -0.89 -22.25 -0.91
C SER A 682 -1.01 -21.15 0.15
N ASP A 683 -0.16 -21.26 1.18
CA ASP A 683 -0.16 -20.44 2.38
C ASP A 683 1.25 -19.87 2.60
N PHE A 684 1.32 -18.59 2.96
CA PHE A 684 2.57 -17.87 3.20
C PHE A 684 2.39 -16.91 4.37
N GLU A 685 3.47 -16.67 5.11
CA GLU A 685 3.45 -15.76 6.26
C GLU A 685 3.36 -14.29 5.80
N ILE A 686 2.62 -13.49 6.57
CA ILE A 686 2.58 -12.02 6.44
C ILE A 686 3.09 -11.41 7.73
N ASP A 687 4.37 -11.03 7.75
CA ASP A 687 4.94 -10.28 8.87
C ASP A 687 4.32 -8.89 8.94
N LEU A 688 3.63 -8.58 10.04
CA LEU A 688 3.04 -7.27 10.26
C LEU A 688 4.11 -6.17 10.44
N ASN A 689 5.34 -6.51 10.82
CA ASN A 689 6.48 -5.59 10.96
C ASN A 689 6.14 -4.27 11.69
N GLY A 690 5.45 -4.38 12.83
CA GLY A 690 4.98 -3.24 13.64
C GLY A 690 3.80 -2.44 13.06
N LYS A 691 3.22 -2.82 11.92
CA LYS A 691 2.02 -2.19 11.34
C LYS A 691 0.75 -2.90 11.82
N LYS A 692 -0.37 -2.17 11.94
CA LYS A 692 -1.61 -2.67 12.59
C LYS A 692 -2.63 -3.34 11.65
N MET A 693 -2.29 -3.56 10.36
CA MET A 693 -3.18 -4.13 9.34
C MET A 693 -2.40 -5.05 8.39
N ALA A 694 -2.92 -6.23 8.04
CA ALA A 694 -2.25 -7.21 7.19
C ALA A 694 -1.83 -6.68 5.79
N TRP A 695 -2.63 -5.80 5.18
CA TRP A 695 -2.28 -5.16 3.90
C TRP A 695 -1.04 -4.25 3.97
N GLN A 696 -0.60 -3.86 5.18
CA GLN A 696 0.66 -3.14 5.40
C GLN A 696 1.85 -4.07 5.71
N GLY A 697 1.61 -5.37 5.91
CA GLY A 697 2.63 -6.37 6.22
C GLY A 697 3.43 -6.83 5.00
N VAL A 698 4.51 -7.55 5.28
CA VAL A 698 5.45 -8.11 4.32
C VAL A 698 5.10 -9.58 4.06
N ALA A 699 4.70 -9.91 2.83
CA ALA A 699 4.43 -11.30 2.45
C ALA A 699 5.74 -12.05 2.19
N LEU A 700 6.01 -13.09 2.98
CA LEU A 700 7.26 -13.86 2.98
C LEU A 700 7.21 -14.98 1.93
N LEU A 701 7.24 -14.58 0.65
CA LEU A 701 7.32 -15.51 -0.48
C LEU A 701 8.78 -15.88 -0.79
N PRO A 702 9.09 -17.14 -1.12
CA PRO A 702 10.45 -17.56 -1.51
C PRO A 702 10.83 -16.96 -2.87
N PHE A 703 11.96 -16.27 -2.99
CA PHE A 703 12.38 -15.63 -4.24
C PHE A 703 12.59 -16.67 -5.36
N ILE A 704 11.99 -16.45 -6.53
CA ILE A 704 12.11 -17.37 -7.67
C ILE A 704 13.53 -17.32 -8.25
N GLU A 705 14.14 -18.49 -8.37
CA GLU A 705 15.39 -18.70 -9.09
C GLU A 705 15.08 -18.75 -10.59
N MET A 706 15.38 -17.67 -11.32
CA MET A 706 15.10 -17.58 -12.75
C MET A 706 15.67 -18.75 -13.58
N PRO A 707 16.90 -19.26 -13.35
CA PRO A 707 17.40 -20.43 -14.10
C PRO A 707 16.55 -21.70 -13.94
N ARG A 708 16.03 -21.98 -12.73
CA ARG A 708 15.12 -23.11 -12.48
C ARG A 708 13.78 -22.90 -13.19
N LEU A 709 13.21 -21.69 -13.06
CA LEU A 709 11.95 -21.34 -13.72
C LEU A 709 12.04 -21.50 -15.24
N LEU A 710 13.09 -20.95 -15.85
CA LEU A 710 13.29 -21.01 -17.29
C LEU A 710 13.54 -22.45 -17.76
N ALA A 711 14.35 -23.24 -17.04
CA ALA A 711 14.56 -24.65 -17.37
C ALA A 711 13.25 -25.47 -17.39
N ALA A 712 12.30 -25.21 -16.48
CA ALA A 712 10.99 -25.87 -16.47
C ALA A 712 10.02 -25.32 -17.54
N VAL A 713 10.00 -23.99 -17.75
CA VAL A 713 9.08 -23.31 -18.68
C VAL A 713 9.48 -23.52 -20.14
N GLU A 714 10.76 -23.43 -20.49
CA GLU A 714 11.25 -23.56 -21.88
C GLU A 714 11.05 -24.99 -22.43
N GLN A 715 11.05 -26.03 -21.57
CA GLN A 715 10.69 -27.40 -21.94
C GLN A 715 9.26 -27.54 -22.49
N LYS A 716 8.32 -26.73 -22.01
CA LYS A 716 6.89 -26.79 -22.41
C LYS A 716 6.60 -26.00 -23.70
N TYR A 717 7.55 -25.22 -24.22
CA TYR A 717 7.32 -24.35 -25.38
C TYR A 717 6.97 -25.09 -26.68
N SER A 718 7.43 -26.33 -26.84
CA SER A 718 7.07 -27.20 -27.97
C SER A 718 5.60 -27.64 -27.98
N LEU A 719 4.87 -27.43 -26.88
CA LEU A 719 3.46 -27.79 -26.71
C LEU A 719 2.52 -26.59 -26.88
N LEU A 720 3.04 -25.37 -27.06
CA LEU A 720 2.24 -24.15 -27.21
C LEU A 720 1.48 -24.12 -28.53
N SER A 721 0.26 -23.55 -28.52
CA SER A 721 -0.44 -23.23 -29.76
C SER A 721 0.28 -22.13 -30.53
N SER A 722 0.07 -22.04 -31.84
CA SER A 722 0.64 -20.97 -32.67
C SER A 722 0.23 -19.56 -32.20
N ALA A 723 -0.95 -19.41 -31.59
CA ALA A 723 -1.42 -18.16 -31.02
C ALA A 723 -0.68 -17.83 -29.70
N ASP A 724 -0.48 -18.82 -28.84
CA ASP A 724 0.26 -18.64 -27.59
C ASP A 724 1.76 -18.40 -27.84
N MET A 725 2.35 -19.04 -28.84
CA MET A 725 3.72 -18.74 -29.27
C MET A 725 3.86 -17.29 -29.76
N ALA A 726 2.88 -16.76 -30.49
CA ALA A 726 2.87 -15.35 -30.91
C ALA A 726 2.70 -14.40 -29.71
N ARG A 727 1.79 -14.71 -28.77
CA ARG A 727 1.55 -13.92 -27.55
C ARG A 727 2.72 -13.97 -26.54
N ASN A 728 3.63 -14.94 -26.69
CA ASN A 728 4.89 -15.04 -25.95
C ASN A 728 6.10 -14.41 -26.68
N GLY A 729 5.85 -13.65 -27.75
CA GLY A 729 6.86 -12.84 -28.43
C GLY A 729 7.31 -11.60 -27.63
N LEU A 730 8.32 -10.92 -28.16
CA LEU A 730 8.85 -9.62 -27.76
C LEU A 730 9.12 -8.78 -29.03
#